data_AF-A0A0Q4IRU6-F1
#
_entry.id   AF-A0A0Q4IRU6-F1
#
_cell.length_a   1.000
_cell.length_b   1.000
_cell.length_c   1.000
_cell.angle_alpha   90.00
_cell.angle_beta   90.00
_cell.angle_gamma   90.00
#
_symmetry.space_group_name_H-M   'P 1'
#
loop_
_entity.id
_entity.type
_entity.pdbx_description
1 polymer ?
#
loop_
_entity_poly.entity_id
_entity_poly.type
_entity_poly.pdbx_seq_one_letter_code
_entity_poly.pdbx_strand_id
1 'polypeptide(L)'
;MAIFRSNPNSDDHFTGTTAADIFHFRVADLNNRDTVIGGDGPAIDRLVLDTAGTVYDGQLAGVSGIEQVELAAGANRLILTARMAATAHNRTVTVLGNNGNDVISAFTFTAADRIDIHAGTGNDNLLGGAGNDIFRFAANALNGSDSVNGRAGFDRLILTSAGGLYGQQLANISDIERIDLANGANHLSLAAHWAATAQSRTVTVIGNAGNDSINASGFTAADHLDVTAGTGNDSLIGGAGADIFRFAANALNGSDSIQGGAGFDRLILTSAGGLYGQQLANVSGIERIDLANGTNHLSLAAHWAATAQSRTVTVIGNAGNDSVNASGFTAFDRLDVTAGLGNDSLIGGAGDDSFRFAANALDGGDTVRGGAGFDRLILTSAGGLYGQQLANVSGIERIDLANGANHLSLAPHWAATAQNRTVTIIGNARNDSINARDFTAADHLDVYAGLGNDMLIGGAGDDIFRFDAGALTAADRIVGNGGRDRIAFQTAGTVSITDALWSSLSSVEQVSFANGANDITLSGRPTNWYPFEPYQIILNDGDDRLDATDFDTGVWVTAGAGDDHLVGGWYDDFFIFRMEDLTSADFMDGGDGGWAYNTLIFSTAGHFSAASWNADNVVQEIQLADGDNWIELSSAMSGTIRDGAGNDRIDASGRAGGTIYISSGNDTVLGGSGYDQILVDGTDFNARDRIEGNGGADVLTFRDGVHLTEADFAQVRDIGEIEFLSSSSIALGDALIASTGSNRIELQFGWDAMVDASAVSADYAVSILTISGADHLVGGAGADIFNFYEGSLAYEPTSFVSGDVVVGGDGAAIDTLILNYGAVYDAALLSGVSGIEKIDLNVFYWYRDYYYDDGYYWYTEGPYESADYSLEITDALVSTAHGGRLQVVSEYGNDILDASTLSAPYSVDLDGSYGDDQLLGGAGQDRLEGGYGNDILTGGAGGDIFFWGSAEQGWDSITDFTPGEDQLHFSAAGFILADGRLDTLVQGDENGVANLSGADLFLYDGPVEDIVDLRAILADHGSGGAVGAGLFIAAATADGRTHLYYTADASGTQDANIYDIADLGLGLPPAQLTLADFALV
;
A
#
# COMPACT_ATOMS: atom_id res chain seq x y z
N MET A 1 91.71 39.55 -14.27
CA MET A 1 92.46 38.59 -15.11
C MET A 1 93.95 38.85 -15.08
N ALA A 2 94.50 38.56 -13.91
CA ALA A 2 95.87 38.17 -13.69
C ALA A 2 96.01 36.66 -13.92
N ILE A 3 97.18 36.26 -14.41
CA ILE A 3 97.57 34.85 -14.55
C ILE A 3 98.83 34.67 -13.71
N PHE A 4 98.74 33.82 -12.70
CA PHE A 4 99.82 33.47 -11.79
C PHE A 4 100.34 32.07 -12.13
N ARG A 5 101.63 31.83 -11.96
CA ARG A 5 102.27 30.53 -12.20
C ARG A 5 103.22 30.21 -11.06
N SER A 6 103.10 29.01 -10.51
CA SER A 6 103.95 28.52 -9.42
C SER A 6 105.42 28.46 -9.84
N ASN A 7 106.31 28.68 -8.88
CA ASN A 7 107.73 28.46 -9.07
C ASN A 7 108.12 27.08 -8.48
N PRO A 8 109.06 26.36 -9.10
CA PRO A 8 109.48 25.07 -8.58
C PRO A 8 110.10 25.16 -7.18
N ASN A 9 109.58 24.39 -6.21
CA ASN A 9 110.08 24.30 -4.82
C ASN A 9 110.09 25.62 -4.03
N SER A 10 109.14 26.53 -4.27
CA SER A 10 108.95 27.74 -3.47
C SER A 10 107.66 27.71 -2.64
N ASP A 11 107.64 28.50 -1.57
CA ASP A 11 106.42 28.84 -0.86
C ASP A 11 105.77 30.02 -1.63
N ASP A 12 104.82 29.73 -2.52
CA ASP A 12 104.18 30.71 -3.42
C ASP A 12 103.01 31.42 -2.72
N HIS A 13 102.94 32.75 -2.87
CA HIS A 13 101.84 33.56 -2.33
C HIS A 13 101.19 34.38 -3.45
N PHE A 14 99.98 33.98 -3.86
CA PHE A 14 99.18 34.66 -4.86
C PHE A 14 97.90 35.24 -4.27
N THR A 15 97.62 36.49 -4.61
CA THR A 15 96.37 37.17 -4.30
C THR A 15 95.82 37.78 -5.57
N GLY A 16 94.63 37.34 -5.96
CA GLY A 16 93.91 37.84 -7.11
C GLY A 16 93.16 39.13 -6.81
N THR A 17 92.35 39.52 -7.79
CA THR A 17 91.69 40.79 -7.98
C THR A 17 90.18 40.60 -7.92
N THR A 18 89.40 41.64 -8.19
CA THR A 18 87.93 41.49 -8.28
C THR A 18 87.45 40.93 -9.62
N ALA A 19 88.37 40.64 -10.56
CA ALA A 19 88.09 40.06 -11.87
C ALA A 19 88.62 38.63 -11.93
N ALA A 20 88.09 37.79 -12.83
CA ALA A 20 88.48 36.38 -12.94
C ALA A 20 89.99 36.23 -13.12
N ASP A 21 90.63 35.45 -12.26
CA ASP A 21 92.07 35.20 -12.23
C ASP A 21 92.39 33.71 -12.35
N ILE A 22 93.59 33.40 -12.89
CA ILE A 22 94.02 32.01 -13.12
C ILE A 22 95.33 31.76 -12.38
N PHE A 23 95.38 30.69 -11.60
CA PHE A 23 96.54 30.26 -10.82
C PHE A 23 97.01 28.90 -11.33
N HIS A 24 98.14 28.84 -12.02
CA HIS A 24 98.73 27.59 -12.51
C HIS A 24 99.70 27.01 -11.49
N PHE A 25 99.51 25.73 -11.17
CA PHE A 25 100.41 24.94 -10.32
C PHE A 25 100.73 23.59 -10.97
N ARG A 26 101.98 23.15 -10.90
CA ARG A 26 102.26 21.71 -11.01
C ARG A 26 101.94 21.07 -9.66
N VAL A 27 101.34 19.89 -9.65
CA VAL A 27 100.94 19.22 -8.39
C VAL A 27 102.10 19.04 -7.42
N ALA A 28 103.31 18.79 -7.93
CA ALA A 28 104.52 18.65 -7.12
C ALA A 28 105.01 19.97 -6.47
N ASP A 29 104.59 21.12 -7.00
CA ASP A 29 104.98 22.44 -6.47
C ASP A 29 103.99 22.94 -5.40
N LEU A 30 102.73 22.48 -5.43
CA LEU A 30 101.71 22.86 -4.45
C LEU A 30 101.93 22.17 -3.10
N ASN A 31 102.21 22.95 -2.05
CA ASN A 31 102.49 22.46 -0.71
C ASN A 31 101.70 23.24 0.37
N ASN A 32 101.78 22.81 1.63
CA ASN A 32 100.96 23.35 2.72
C ASN A 32 101.38 24.76 3.22
N ARG A 33 102.43 25.36 2.64
CA ARG A 33 102.85 26.74 2.91
C ARG A 33 102.42 27.73 1.84
N ASP A 34 101.97 27.24 0.68
CA ASP A 34 101.48 28.09 -0.39
C ASP A 34 100.17 28.77 0.02
N THR A 35 99.95 29.98 -0.48
CA THR A 35 98.71 30.74 -0.27
C THR A 35 98.17 31.18 -1.61
N VAL A 36 96.91 30.82 -1.91
CA VAL A 36 96.21 31.23 -3.13
C VAL A 36 94.88 31.85 -2.72
N ILE A 37 94.67 33.11 -3.06
CA ILE A 37 93.44 33.85 -2.78
C ILE A 37 92.89 34.33 -4.11
N GLY A 38 91.74 33.85 -4.58
CA GLY A 38 91.22 34.23 -5.91
C GLY A 38 90.73 35.67 -5.99
N GLY A 39 90.11 36.19 -4.93
CA GLY A 39 89.64 37.57 -4.84
C GLY A 39 88.23 37.65 -4.29
N ASP A 40 87.74 38.86 -3.99
CA ASP A 40 86.41 39.07 -3.40
C ASP A 40 85.33 39.43 -4.45
N GLY A 41 85.62 39.19 -5.74
CA GLY A 41 84.74 39.53 -6.86
C GLY A 41 83.71 38.43 -7.19
N PRO A 42 82.68 38.73 -8.02
CA PRO A 42 81.73 37.72 -8.52
C PRO A 42 82.25 36.93 -9.73
N ALA A 43 83.49 37.19 -10.17
CA ALA A 43 84.09 36.53 -11.31
C ALA A 43 84.71 35.19 -10.89
N ILE A 44 84.79 34.22 -11.81
CA ILE A 44 85.30 32.87 -11.50
C ILE A 44 86.82 32.91 -11.41
N ASP A 45 87.36 32.63 -10.23
CA ASP A 45 88.79 32.42 -10.02
C ASP A 45 89.13 30.93 -10.14
N ARG A 46 90.17 30.63 -10.93
CA ARG A 46 90.51 29.28 -11.37
C ARG A 46 91.88 28.83 -10.89
N LEU A 47 91.94 27.72 -10.17
CA LEU A 47 93.17 26.98 -9.90
C LEU A 47 93.37 25.89 -10.96
N VAL A 48 94.43 25.98 -11.76
CA VAL A 48 94.78 25.00 -12.80
C VAL A 48 95.94 24.14 -12.33
N LEU A 49 95.74 22.82 -12.29
CA LEU A 49 96.78 21.84 -11.99
C LEU A 49 97.38 21.33 -13.30
N ASP A 50 98.58 21.81 -13.66
CA ASP A 50 99.22 21.58 -14.96
C ASP A 50 99.72 20.12 -15.17
N THR A 51 99.81 19.32 -14.11
CA THR A 51 100.29 17.93 -14.15
C THR A 51 99.42 17.03 -13.29
N ALA A 52 99.12 15.81 -13.74
CA ALA A 52 98.31 14.88 -12.95
C ALA A 52 99.02 14.43 -11.66
N GLY A 53 98.25 14.17 -10.60
CA GLY A 53 98.77 13.66 -9.33
C GLY A 53 97.79 13.77 -8.16
N THR A 54 98.31 13.57 -6.94
CA THR A 54 97.53 13.62 -5.71
C THR A 54 97.72 14.95 -4.99
N VAL A 55 96.60 15.64 -4.71
CA VAL A 55 96.49 16.82 -3.86
C VAL A 55 95.67 16.45 -2.62
N TYR A 56 96.33 16.48 -1.47
CA TYR A 56 95.71 16.28 -0.16
C TYR A 56 95.13 17.60 0.37
N ASP A 57 94.14 17.50 1.25
CA ASP A 57 93.48 18.63 1.91
C ASP A 57 94.46 19.61 2.58
N GLY A 58 95.52 19.10 3.21
CA GLY A 58 96.56 19.90 3.85
C GLY A 58 97.33 20.81 2.89
N GLN A 59 97.45 20.44 1.61
CA GLN A 59 98.08 21.28 0.57
C GLN A 59 97.16 22.42 0.12
N LEU A 60 95.86 22.31 0.37
CA LEU A 60 94.85 23.33 0.03
C LEU A 60 94.46 24.21 1.23
N ALA A 61 95.11 24.05 2.39
CA ALA A 61 94.78 24.80 3.61
C ALA A 61 94.93 26.34 3.47
N GLY A 62 95.86 26.77 2.60
CA GLY A 62 96.10 28.17 2.25
C GLY A 62 95.29 28.68 1.04
N VAL A 63 94.42 27.86 0.47
CA VAL A 63 93.62 28.20 -0.72
C VAL A 63 92.24 28.72 -0.30
N SER A 64 91.83 29.87 -0.83
CA SER A 64 90.52 30.49 -0.56
C SER A 64 90.05 31.36 -1.73
N GLY A 65 88.74 31.58 -1.84
CA GLY A 65 88.13 32.38 -2.91
C GLY A 65 88.39 31.78 -4.29
N ILE A 66 88.35 30.45 -4.42
CA ILE A 66 88.51 29.76 -5.71
C ILE A 66 87.20 29.08 -6.07
N GLU A 67 86.59 29.50 -7.17
CA GLU A 67 85.32 28.95 -7.67
C GLU A 67 85.52 27.75 -8.60
N GLN A 68 86.70 27.60 -9.20
CA GLN A 68 86.96 26.51 -10.14
C GLN A 68 88.35 25.88 -9.99
N VAL A 69 88.41 24.55 -10.05
CA VAL A 69 89.64 23.77 -10.12
C VAL A 69 89.67 23.00 -11.43
N GLU A 70 90.74 23.14 -12.22
CA GLU A 70 90.93 22.43 -13.49
C GLU A 70 92.09 21.43 -13.34
N LEU A 71 91.80 20.14 -13.53
CA LEU A 71 92.78 19.05 -13.40
C LEU A 71 93.49 18.80 -14.75
N ALA A 72 94.75 18.36 -14.72
CA ALA A 72 95.42 17.88 -15.93
C ALA A 72 94.91 16.49 -16.33
N ALA A 73 95.01 16.16 -17.63
CA ALA A 73 94.75 14.80 -18.09
C ALA A 73 95.71 13.78 -17.43
N GLY A 74 95.19 12.64 -16.99
CA GLY A 74 95.89 11.61 -16.23
C GLY A 74 95.16 11.27 -14.92
N ALA A 75 95.66 10.32 -14.13
CA ALA A 75 95.01 9.96 -12.88
C ALA A 75 95.23 11.02 -11.80
N ASN A 76 94.16 11.69 -11.35
CA ASN A 76 94.22 12.68 -10.28
C ASN A 76 93.57 12.19 -8.99
N ARG A 77 94.01 12.72 -7.85
CA ARG A 77 93.27 12.63 -6.59
C ARG A 77 93.20 14.00 -5.95
N LEU A 78 92.01 14.55 -5.79
CA LEU A 78 91.76 15.87 -5.21
C LEU A 78 90.84 15.75 -4.00
N ILE A 79 91.30 16.20 -2.83
CA ILE A 79 90.46 16.32 -1.64
C ILE A 79 90.28 17.81 -1.34
N LEU A 80 89.07 18.33 -1.54
CA LEU A 80 88.75 19.73 -1.31
C LEU A 80 88.54 20.03 0.18
N THR A 81 88.86 21.25 0.58
CA THR A 81 88.67 21.74 1.95
C THR A 81 87.40 22.59 2.06
N ALA A 82 86.70 22.49 3.19
CA ALA A 82 85.54 23.32 3.50
C ALA A 82 85.83 24.83 3.39
N ARG A 83 87.07 25.25 3.65
CA ARG A 83 87.50 26.65 3.52
C ARG A 83 87.40 27.15 2.08
N MET A 84 87.80 26.32 1.10
CA MET A 84 87.72 26.69 -0.30
C MET A 84 86.27 26.98 -0.70
N ALA A 85 85.34 26.09 -0.34
CA ALA A 85 83.93 26.32 -0.57
C ALA A 85 83.38 27.52 0.20
N ALA A 86 83.65 27.65 1.50
CA ALA A 86 83.11 28.72 2.32
C ALA A 86 83.52 30.14 1.87
N THR A 87 84.61 30.24 1.12
CA THR A 87 85.16 31.50 0.60
C THR A 87 84.91 31.69 -0.90
N ALA A 88 84.50 30.65 -1.62
CA ALA A 88 84.12 30.75 -3.02
C ALA A 88 82.81 31.54 -3.19
N HIS A 89 82.66 32.22 -4.33
CA HIS A 89 81.42 32.89 -4.70
C HIS A 89 80.25 31.89 -4.70
N ASN A 90 79.15 32.24 -4.03
CA ASN A 90 77.99 31.37 -3.81
C ASN A 90 78.30 30.01 -3.17
N ARG A 91 79.44 29.89 -2.48
CA ARG A 91 79.89 28.69 -1.76
C ARG A 91 79.96 27.41 -2.62
N THR A 92 80.19 27.59 -3.92
CA THR A 92 80.23 26.49 -4.90
C THR A 92 81.62 26.37 -5.50
N VAL A 93 82.18 25.16 -5.52
CA VAL A 93 83.45 24.86 -6.20
C VAL A 93 83.19 23.95 -7.39
N THR A 94 83.55 24.38 -8.59
CA THR A 94 83.47 23.58 -9.81
C THR A 94 84.78 22.85 -10.07
N VAL A 95 84.75 21.54 -10.36
CA VAL A 95 85.94 20.77 -10.70
C VAL A 95 85.84 20.26 -12.15
N LEU A 96 86.83 20.58 -12.98
CA LEU A 96 86.96 20.03 -14.33
C LEU A 96 87.96 18.86 -14.31
N GLY A 97 87.46 17.62 -14.40
CA GLY A 97 88.27 16.41 -14.27
C GLY A 97 89.20 16.13 -15.45
N ASN A 98 88.76 16.44 -16.68
CA ASN A 98 89.45 16.05 -17.92
C ASN A 98 89.62 14.52 -18.01
N ASN A 99 90.39 14.02 -19.00
CA ASN A 99 90.52 12.57 -19.21
C ASN A 99 91.49 11.95 -18.19
N GLY A 100 91.09 10.88 -17.52
CA GLY A 100 91.89 10.19 -16.51
C GLY A 100 91.02 9.46 -15.49
N ASN A 101 91.64 8.63 -14.64
CA ASN A 101 90.92 8.04 -13.51
C ASN A 101 91.03 8.98 -12.32
N ASP A 102 89.99 9.76 -12.05
CA ASP A 102 90.02 10.82 -11.06
C ASP A 102 89.33 10.42 -9.76
N VAL A 103 89.93 10.79 -8.63
CA VAL A 103 89.33 10.63 -7.30
C VAL A 103 89.10 12.00 -6.69
N ILE A 104 87.87 12.51 -6.76
CA ILE A 104 87.50 13.85 -6.28
C ILE A 104 86.62 13.70 -5.06
N SER A 105 86.98 14.38 -3.97
CA SER A 105 86.23 14.28 -2.72
C SER A 105 86.01 15.65 -2.07
N ALA A 106 84.75 15.97 -1.82
CA ALA A 106 84.28 17.12 -1.06
C ALA A 106 83.74 16.75 0.32
N PHE A 107 84.18 15.62 0.90
CA PHE A 107 83.58 15.09 2.14
C PHE A 107 83.63 16.05 3.35
N THR A 108 84.48 17.08 3.29
CA THR A 108 84.63 18.12 4.33
C THR A 108 83.61 19.26 4.18
N PHE A 109 82.89 19.35 3.07
CA PHE A 109 81.92 20.41 2.78
C PHE A 109 80.70 20.29 3.70
N THR A 110 80.17 21.44 4.10
CA THR A 110 79.00 21.54 4.98
C THR A 110 77.70 21.59 4.16
N ALA A 111 76.54 21.55 4.82
CA ALA A 111 75.24 21.64 4.15
C ALA A 111 75.00 22.96 3.38
N ALA A 112 75.79 24.01 3.64
CA ALA A 112 75.73 25.28 2.93
C ALA A 112 76.66 25.33 1.70
N ASP A 113 77.51 24.33 1.51
CA ASP A 113 78.53 24.27 0.47
C ASP A 113 78.09 23.33 -0.65
N ARG A 114 78.58 23.55 -1.87
CA ARG A 114 78.24 22.72 -3.04
C ARG A 114 79.48 22.42 -3.89
N ILE A 115 79.55 21.21 -4.45
CA ILE A 115 80.50 20.87 -5.51
C ILE A 115 79.77 20.65 -6.85
N ASP A 116 80.33 21.16 -7.94
CA ASP A 116 79.90 20.84 -9.32
C ASP A 116 81.06 20.16 -10.07
N ILE A 117 80.97 18.85 -10.30
CA ILE A 117 82.05 18.07 -10.92
C ILE A 117 81.71 17.80 -12.38
N HIS A 118 82.57 18.25 -13.29
CA HIS A 118 82.58 17.84 -14.69
C HIS A 118 83.56 16.66 -14.86
N ALA A 119 83.03 15.44 -14.80
CA ALA A 119 83.81 14.23 -15.01
C ALA A 119 84.22 14.11 -16.50
N GLY A 120 85.45 13.68 -16.75
CA GLY A 120 85.90 13.33 -18.10
C GLY A 120 85.81 11.82 -18.34
N THR A 121 86.61 11.30 -19.26
CA THR A 121 86.66 9.84 -19.50
C THR A 121 87.60 9.17 -18.52
N GLY A 122 87.23 8.02 -17.99
CA GLY A 122 88.09 7.21 -17.12
C GLY A 122 87.27 6.33 -16.21
N ASN A 123 87.89 5.85 -15.13
CA ASN A 123 87.20 5.24 -14.01
C ASN A 123 87.32 6.18 -12.81
N ASP A 124 86.26 6.95 -12.57
CA ASP A 124 86.23 8.05 -11.63
C ASP A 124 85.56 7.67 -10.31
N ASN A 125 86.03 8.25 -9.21
CA ASN A 125 85.44 8.10 -7.88
C ASN A 125 85.15 9.48 -7.30
N LEU A 126 83.88 9.85 -7.33
CA LEU A 126 83.37 11.17 -7.02
C LEU A 126 82.54 11.12 -5.74
N LEU A 127 82.99 11.84 -4.72
CA LEU A 127 82.31 11.92 -3.42
C LEU A 127 81.93 13.35 -3.08
N GLY A 128 80.63 13.59 -2.91
CA GLY A 128 80.04 14.85 -2.49
C GLY A 128 80.32 15.24 -1.03
N GLY A 129 79.74 16.38 -0.67
CA GLY A 129 79.74 17.04 0.63
C GLY A 129 78.52 16.67 1.47
N ALA A 130 77.98 17.64 2.20
CA ALA A 130 76.71 17.50 2.93
C ALA A 130 75.63 18.47 2.40
N GLY A 131 75.93 19.21 1.33
CA GLY A 131 75.04 20.14 0.67
C GLY A 131 74.61 19.60 -0.69
N ASN A 132 73.91 20.42 -1.48
CA ASN A 132 73.31 19.99 -2.75
C ASN A 132 74.35 20.02 -3.87
N ASP A 133 74.87 18.86 -4.24
CA ASP A 133 75.99 18.69 -5.15
C ASP A 133 75.55 18.30 -6.57
N ILE A 134 76.44 18.51 -7.54
CA ILE A 134 76.20 18.27 -8.96
C ILE A 134 77.35 17.43 -9.54
N PHE A 135 76.99 16.36 -10.24
CA PHE A 135 77.90 15.49 -10.96
C PHE A 135 77.50 15.49 -12.43
N ARG A 136 78.44 15.78 -13.33
CA ARG A 136 78.19 15.88 -14.77
C ARG A 136 79.04 14.90 -15.54
N PHE A 137 78.39 14.11 -16.38
CA PHE A 137 79.05 13.11 -17.22
C PHE A 137 78.64 13.26 -18.68
N ALA A 138 79.54 12.93 -19.61
CA ALA A 138 79.12 12.50 -20.94
C ALA A 138 78.59 11.05 -20.82
N ALA A 139 77.52 10.67 -21.53
CA ALA A 139 76.91 9.35 -21.34
C ALA A 139 77.88 8.19 -21.64
N ASN A 140 78.82 8.38 -22.57
CA ASN A 140 79.85 7.39 -22.91
C ASN A 140 81.05 7.40 -21.94
N ALA A 141 81.15 8.40 -21.06
CA ALA A 141 82.16 8.46 -20.02
C ALA A 141 81.71 7.69 -18.77
N LEU A 142 80.39 7.66 -18.48
CA LEU A 142 79.83 6.95 -17.33
C LEU A 142 79.69 5.44 -17.59
N ASN A 143 80.44 4.64 -16.86
CA ASN A 143 80.54 3.20 -16.97
C ASN A 143 80.50 2.51 -15.60
N GLY A 144 80.38 1.17 -15.57
CA GLY A 144 80.21 0.42 -14.33
C GLY A 144 81.40 0.41 -13.38
N SER A 145 82.53 1.01 -13.76
CA SER A 145 83.70 1.18 -12.89
C SER A 145 83.73 2.55 -12.21
N ASP A 146 82.90 3.50 -12.65
CA ASP A 146 82.76 4.79 -11.99
C ASP A 146 81.99 4.64 -10.67
N SER A 147 82.22 5.54 -9.73
CA SER A 147 81.54 5.61 -8.43
C SER A 147 81.14 7.05 -8.17
N VAL A 148 79.87 7.27 -7.82
CA VAL A 148 79.34 8.60 -7.44
C VAL A 148 78.54 8.46 -6.16
N ASN A 149 78.80 9.32 -5.18
CA ASN A 149 78.02 9.36 -3.94
C ASN A 149 77.78 10.81 -3.54
N GLY A 150 76.52 11.26 -3.54
CA GLY A 150 76.13 12.63 -3.18
C GLY A 150 76.21 12.90 -1.67
N ARG A 151 75.93 11.88 -0.86
CA ARG A 151 75.80 11.90 0.60
C ARG A 151 74.52 12.62 1.06
N ALA A 152 74.65 13.61 1.94
CA ALA A 152 73.49 14.35 2.44
C ALA A 152 73.32 15.60 1.58
N GLY A 153 72.08 16.00 1.31
CA GLY A 153 71.80 17.04 0.33
C GLY A 153 70.84 16.53 -0.73
N PHE A 154 70.30 17.45 -1.52
CA PHE A 154 69.54 17.12 -2.72
C PHE A 154 70.51 17.18 -3.91
N ASP A 155 70.99 16.01 -4.32
CA ASP A 155 72.12 15.85 -5.22
C ASP A 155 71.66 15.52 -6.64
N ARG A 156 72.46 15.96 -7.63
CA ARG A 156 72.09 15.90 -9.05
C ARG A 156 73.13 15.20 -9.89
N LEU A 157 72.69 14.27 -10.72
CA LEU A 157 73.45 13.72 -11.83
C LEU A 157 72.96 14.34 -13.14
N ILE A 158 73.84 14.92 -13.94
CA ILE A 158 73.51 15.58 -15.21
C ILE A 158 74.27 14.91 -16.34
N LEU A 159 73.56 14.45 -17.36
CA LEU A 159 74.15 14.01 -18.60
C LEU A 159 74.34 15.19 -19.56
N THR A 160 75.55 15.30 -20.08
CA THR A 160 75.96 16.37 -21.00
C THR A 160 75.90 15.94 -22.47
N SER A 161 75.75 14.65 -22.73
CA SER A 161 75.51 14.07 -24.06
C SER A 161 74.56 12.88 -23.93
N ALA A 162 73.79 12.61 -24.98
CA ALA A 162 72.81 11.51 -24.97
C ALA A 162 73.47 10.13 -25.09
N GLY A 163 72.86 9.12 -24.48
CA GLY A 163 73.34 7.74 -24.56
C GLY A 163 72.62 6.79 -23.59
N GLY A 164 73.08 5.53 -23.57
CA GLY A 164 72.48 4.48 -22.76
C GLY A 164 73.21 4.25 -21.43
N LEU A 165 72.45 4.31 -20.34
CA LEU A 165 72.82 3.93 -18.99
C LEU A 165 71.98 2.71 -18.59
N TYR A 166 72.61 1.54 -18.64
CA TYR A 166 72.02 0.27 -18.26
C TYR A 166 72.41 -0.10 -16.82
N GLY A 167 71.63 -0.95 -16.15
CA GLY A 167 71.75 -1.20 -14.71
C GLY A 167 73.15 -1.56 -14.17
N GLN A 168 74.04 -2.16 -14.98
CA GLN A 168 75.43 -2.43 -14.55
C GLN A 168 76.33 -1.19 -14.53
N GLN A 169 76.04 -0.16 -15.34
CA GLN A 169 76.80 1.10 -15.36
C GLN A 169 76.46 2.01 -14.18
N LEU A 170 75.38 1.72 -13.48
CA LEU A 170 74.74 2.56 -12.47
C LEU A 170 74.80 1.95 -11.06
N ALA A 171 75.50 0.82 -10.91
CA ALA A 171 75.52 0.04 -9.67
C ALA A 171 76.27 0.72 -8.51
N ASN A 172 77.24 1.58 -8.80
CA ASN A 172 78.06 2.28 -7.79
C ASN A 172 77.67 3.75 -7.62
N ILE A 173 76.45 4.10 -8.03
CA ILE A 173 75.89 5.44 -7.80
C ILE A 173 74.89 5.33 -6.65
N SER A 174 75.02 6.23 -5.67
CA SER A 174 74.13 6.30 -4.51
C SER A 174 73.92 7.75 -4.09
N ASP A 175 72.85 7.97 -3.31
CA ASP A 175 72.53 9.27 -2.72
C ASP A 175 72.40 10.36 -3.80
N ILE A 176 71.58 10.08 -4.83
CA ILE A 176 71.26 11.01 -5.93
C ILE A 176 69.73 11.08 -6.05
N GLU A 177 69.15 12.26 -5.81
CA GLU A 177 67.71 12.48 -5.86
C GLU A 177 67.23 12.88 -7.25
N ARG A 178 68.09 13.47 -8.08
CA ARG A 178 67.68 13.97 -9.40
C ARG A 178 68.67 13.64 -10.51
N ILE A 179 68.12 13.22 -11.65
CA ILE A 179 68.85 12.92 -12.87
C ILE A 179 68.33 13.81 -14.00
N ASP A 180 69.19 14.62 -14.61
CA ASP A 180 68.86 15.39 -15.82
C ASP A 180 69.51 14.73 -17.03
N LEU A 181 68.70 14.21 -17.96
CA LEU A 181 69.18 13.59 -19.20
C LEU A 181 69.57 14.67 -20.22
N ALA A 182 70.41 14.33 -21.19
CA ALA A 182 70.82 15.26 -22.23
C ALA A 182 69.77 15.31 -23.36
N ASN A 183 69.78 16.35 -24.19
CA ASN A 183 69.01 16.29 -25.44
C ASN A 183 69.54 15.17 -26.35
N GLY A 184 68.65 14.39 -26.97
CA GLY A 184 68.93 13.22 -27.81
C GLY A 184 68.33 11.94 -27.22
N ALA A 185 68.50 10.79 -27.87
CA ALA A 185 67.91 9.54 -27.38
C ALA A 185 68.69 9.01 -26.16
N ASN A 186 68.03 8.91 -25.00
CA ASN A 186 68.61 8.35 -23.79
C ASN A 186 67.95 7.04 -23.38
N HIS A 187 68.70 6.22 -22.64
CA HIS A 187 68.14 5.07 -21.93
C HIS A 187 68.64 5.10 -20.48
N LEU A 188 67.75 4.98 -19.52
CA LEU A 188 68.01 4.98 -18.08
C LEU A 188 67.27 3.81 -17.41
N SER A 189 68.01 2.90 -16.79
CA SER A 189 67.43 1.82 -15.97
C SER A 189 67.75 2.04 -14.50
N LEU A 190 66.71 2.24 -13.69
CA LEU A 190 66.78 2.48 -12.26
C LEU A 190 66.45 1.20 -11.49
N ALA A 191 67.34 0.84 -10.57
CA ALA A 191 67.17 -0.27 -9.64
C ALA A 191 66.81 0.25 -8.23
N ALA A 192 66.26 -0.61 -7.37
CA ALA A 192 65.80 -0.24 -6.02
C ALA A 192 66.82 0.56 -5.17
N HIS A 193 68.13 0.34 -5.35
CA HIS A 193 69.15 1.03 -4.55
C HIS A 193 69.17 2.54 -4.80
N TRP A 194 68.76 3.01 -5.98
CA TRP A 194 68.69 4.43 -6.32
C TRP A 194 67.72 5.17 -5.40
N ALA A 195 66.49 4.67 -5.31
CA ALA A 195 65.47 5.23 -4.44
C ALA A 195 65.77 4.97 -2.95
N ALA A 196 66.32 3.82 -2.58
CA ALA A 196 66.64 3.51 -1.19
C ALA A 196 67.63 4.51 -0.55
N THR A 197 68.46 5.15 -1.36
CA THR A 197 69.44 6.16 -0.93
C THR A 197 69.00 7.60 -1.18
N ALA A 198 67.92 7.82 -1.95
CA ALA A 198 67.40 9.16 -2.21
C ALA A 198 66.60 9.71 -1.02
N GLN A 199 66.68 11.01 -0.79
CA GLN A 199 65.77 11.70 0.14
C GLN A 199 64.31 11.43 -0.23
N SER A 200 63.49 11.02 0.75
CA SER A 200 62.08 10.64 0.54
C SER A 200 61.82 9.41 -0.33
N ARG A 201 62.86 8.66 -0.72
CA ARG A 201 62.75 7.49 -1.63
C ARG A 201 62.15 7.81 -2.99
N THR A 202 62.23 9.07 -3.41
CA THR A 202 61.77 9.53 -4.72
C THR A 202 62.97 9.88 -5.60
N VAL A 203 63.01 9.34 -6.81
CA VAL A 203 64.01 9.73 -7.82
C VAL A 203 63.34 10.58 -8.88
N THR A 204 63.80 11.82 -9.04
CA THR A 204 63.31 12.73 -10.07
C THR A 204 64.13 12.62 -11.36
N VAL A 205 63.49 12.47 -12.51
CA VAL A 205 64.15 12.40 -13.82
C VAL A 205 63.60 13.48 -14.75
N ILE A 206 64.48 14.22 -15.42
CA ILE A 206 64.13 15.15 -16.51
C ILE A 206 64.62 14.58 -17.84
N GLY A 207 63.70 14.26 -18.75
CA GLY A 207 64.01 13.69 -20.07
C GLY A 207 64.69 14.67 -21.01
N ASN A 208 64.22 15.93 -21.04
CA ASN A 208 64.55 16.90 -22.09
C ASN A 208 64.16 16.39 -23.50
N ALA A 209 64.61 17.02 -24.58
CA ALA A 209 64.16 16.65 -25.93
C ALA A 209 64.90 15.41 -26.44
N GLY A 210 64.18 14.38 -26.90
CA GLY A 210 64.75 13.12 -27.36
C GLY A 210 63.78 11.96 -27.20
N ASN A 211 64.12 10.79 -27.74
CA ASN A 211 63.37 9.57 -27.45
C ASN A 211 63.98 8.92 -26.20
N ASP A 212 63.37 9.11 -25.05
CA ASP A 212 63.91 8.67 -23.78
C ASP A 212 63.24 7.39 -23.28
N SER A 213 64.05 6.39 -22.91
CA SER A 213 63.57 5.17 -22.25
C SER A 213 63.98 5.21 -20.78
N ILE A 214 63.01 5.35 -19.88
CA ILE A 214 63.22 5.40 -18.43
C ILE A 214 62.49 4.21 -17.81
N ASN A 215 63.23 3.31 -17.18
CA ASN A 215 62.68 2.08 -16.60
C ASN A 215 63.02 1.97 -15.12
N ALA A 216 62.00 2.16 -14.27
CA ALA A 216 62.04 2.02 -12.83
C ALA A 216 61.31 0.78 -12.31
N SER A 217 61.06 -0.23 -13.15
CA SER A 217 60.37 -1.48 -12.75
C SER A 217 61.05 -2.27 -11.61
N GLY A 218 62.29 -1.92 -11.28
CA GLY A 218 63.00 -2.46 -10.12
C GLY A 218 62.67 -1.78 -8.78
N PHE A 219 61.84 -0.73 -8.75
CA PHE A 219 61.45 0.00 -7.55
C PHE A 219 60.43 -0.79 -6.71
N THR A 220 60.59 -0.71 -5.38
CA THR A 220 59.68 -1.37 -4.42
C THR A 220 58.47 -0.49 -4.12
N ALA A 221 57.50 -1.00 -3.35
CA ALA A 221 56.29 -0.24 -2.99
C ALA A 221 56.55 1.04 -2.17
N ALA A 222 57.74 1.18 -1.59
CA ALA A 222 58.16 2.38 -0.85
C ALA A 222 59.00 3.35 -1.70
N ASP A 223 59.27 3.01 -2.96
CA ASP A 223 60.10 3.79 -3.88
C ASP A 223 59.22 4.47 -4.93
N HIS A 224 59.57 5.69 -5.33
CA HIS A 224 58.76 6.50 -6.23
C HIS A 224 59.61 7.07 -7.38
N LEU A 225 59.09 7.01 -8.59
CA LEU A 225 59.60 7.70 -9.77
C LEU A 225 58.82 9.00 -9.97
N ASP A 226 59.53 10.11 -10.12
CA ASP A 226 58.97 11.39 -10.56
C ASP A 226 59.63 11.78 -11.88
N VAL A 227 58.94 11.66 -13.01
CA VAL A 227 59.51 11.97 -14.32
C VAL A 227 58.83 13.17 -14.96
N THR A 228 59.64 14.09 -15.47
CA THR A 228 59.20 15.11 -16.43
C THR A 228 59.74 14.76 -17.80
N ALA A 229 58.85 14.28 -18.66
CA ALA A 229 59.16 13.96 -20.04
C ALA A 229 59.37 15.23 -20.87
N GLY A 230 60.20 15.15 -21.90
CA GLY A 230 60.32 16.22 -22.89
C GLY A 230 59.63 15.85 -24.19
N THR A 231 60.11 16.38 -25.31
CA THR A 231 59.54 16.06 -26.63
C THR A 231 60.24 14.85 -27.22
N GLY A 232 59.50 13.91 -27.79
CA GLY A 232 60.04 12.76 -28.52
C GLY A 232 59.07 11.60 -28.47
N ASN A 233 59.58 10.39 -28.67
CA ASN A 233 58.85 9.16 -28.44
C ASN A 233 59.46 8.49 -27.20
N ASP A 234 58.81 8.67 -26.06
CA ASP A 234 59.30 8.29 -24.75
C ASP A 234 58.68 6.97 -24.28
N SER A 235 59.45 6.18 -23.56
CA SER A 235 59.02 4.92 -22.93
C SER A 235 59.32 4.98 -21.44
N LEU A 236 58.27 5.17 -20.65
CA LEU A 236 58.35 5.40 -19.21
C LEU A 236 57.68 4.25 -18.47
N ILE A 237 58.44 3.56 -17.63
CA ILE A 237 57.96 2.45 -16.81
C ILE A 237 58.25 2.80 -15.35
N GLY A 238 57.20 2.90 -14.54
CA GLY A 238 57.26 3.04 -13.10
C GLY A 238 57.57 1.71 -12.38
N GLY A 239 57.38 1.72 -11.07
CA GLY A 239 57.69 0.65 -10.14
C GLY A 239 56.46 0.11 -9.43
N ALA A 240 56.64 -0.26 -8.17
CA ALA A 240 55.55 -0.74 -7.30
C ALA A 240 55.01 0.32 -6.32
N GLY A 241 55.61 1.52 -6.29
CA GLY A 241 55.19 2.64 -5.46
C GLY A 241 54.32 3.63 -6.24
N ALA A 242 53.97 4.76 -5.62
CA ALA A 242 53.17 5.80 -6.26
C ALA A 242 54.02 6.71 -7.16
N ASP A 243 53.92 6.54 -8.47
CA ASP A 243 54.77 7.21 -9.45
C ASP A 243 54.07 8.41 -10.12
N ILE A 244 54.86 9.36 -10.60
CA ILE A 244 54.37 10.59 -11.21
C ILE A 244 55.01 10.80 -12.58
N PHE A 245 54.17 10.91 -13.61
CA PHE A 245 54.57 11.20 -14.98
C PHE A 245 54.06 12.59 -15.37
N ARG A 246 54.96 13.50 -15.76
CA ARG A 246 54.64 14.87 -16.19
C ARG A 246 54.92 15.04 -17.68
N PHE A 247 53.92 15.55 -18.40
CA PHE A 247 54.02 15.85 -19.83
C PHE A 247 53.46 17.24 -20.15
N ALA A 248 54.10 17.94 -21.09
CA ALA A 248 53.37 18.94 -21.87
C ALA A 248 52.37 18.22 -22.78
N ALA A 249 51.14 18.69 -22.91
CA ALA A 249 50.10 17.96 -23.66
C ALA A 249 50.48 17.70 -25.13
N ASN A 250 51.28 18.57 -25.76
CA ASN A 250 51.78 18.37 -27.13
C ASN A 250 53.00 17.43 -27.23
N ALA A 251 53.61 17.06 -26.10
CA ALA A 251 54.68 16.09 -26.05
C ALA A 251 54.13 14.66 -25.99
N LEU A 252 52.99 14.44 -25.32
CA LEU A 252 52.34 13.13 -25.23
C LEU A 252 51.54 12.80 -26.51
N ASN A 253 52.01 11.81 -27.25
CA ASN A 253 51.48 11.36 -28.54
C ASN A 253 51.39 9.82 -28.60
N GLY A 254 50.78 9.29 -29.67
CA GLY A 254 50.52 7.85 -29.79
C GLY A 254 51.75 6.95 -29.92
N SER A 255 52.95 7.53 -30.03
CA SER A 255 54.21 6.79 -30.04
C SER A 255 54.86 6.68 -28.65
N ASP A 256 54.40 7.47 -27.68
CA ASP A 256 54.86 7.37 -26.30
C ASP A 256 54.24 6.14 -25.63
N SER A 257 54.88 5.65 -24.57
CA SER A 257 54.35 4.58 -23.72
C SER A 257 54.60 4.90 -22.25
N ILE A 258 53.56 4.72 -21.44
CA ILE A 258 53.61 4.92 -19.98
C ILE A 258 53.02 3.68 -19.30
N GLN A 259 53.74 3.12 -18.35
CA GLN A 259 53.26 2.05 -17.47
C GLN A 259 53.51 2.50 -16.04
N GLY A 260 52.47 2.82 -15.26
CA GLY A 260 52.64 3.21 -13.86
C GLY A 260 53.20 2.07 -13.02
N GLY A 261 52.61 0.89 -13.18
CA GLY A 261 53.04 -0.32 -12.48
C GLY A 261 52.04 -0.69 -11.41
N ALA A 262 52.51 -1.04 -10.22
CA ALA A 262 51.65 -1.18 -9.05
C ALA A 262 51.80 0.07 -8.20
N GLY A 263 50.75 0.48 -7.49
CA GLY A 263 50.77 1.74 -6.75
C GLY A 263 49.64 2.66 -7.19
N PHE A 264 49.56 3.84 -6.58
CA PHE A 264 48.62 4.88 -7.00
C PHE A 264 49.40 5.89 -7.83
N ASP A 265 49.31 5.75 -9.14
CA ASP A 265 50.14 6.43 -10.12
C ASP A 265 49.40 7.61 -10.75
N ARG A 266 50.17 8.64 -11.11
CA ARG A 266 49.62 9.92 -11.55
C ARG A 266 50.23 10.41 -12.84
N LEU A 267 49.37 10.77 -13.78
CA LEU A 267 49.72 11.55 -14.96
C LEU A 267 49.36 13.02 -14.73
N ILE A 268 50.29 13.93 -14.97
CA ILE A 268 50.07 15.37 -14.83
C ILE A 268 50.39 16.06 -16.16
N LEU A 269 49.45 16.86 -16.64
CA LEU A 269 49.69 17.75 -17.77
C LEU A 269 50.24 19.08 -17.27
N THR A 270 51.40 19.48 -17.78
CA THR A 270 52.05 20.75 -17.43
C THR A 270 51.63 21.90 -18.34
N SER A 271 50.93 21.62 -19.44
CA SER A 271 50.37 22.61 -20.36
C SER A 271 49.05 22.10 -20.94
N ALA A 272 48.11 23.01 -21.22
CA ALA A 272 46.81 22.63 -21.79
C ALA A 272 46.94 22.07 -23.22
N GLY A 273 46.04 21.16 -23.59
CA GLY A 273 45.99 20.56 -24.92
C GLY A 273 45.09 19.32 -25.01
N GLY A 274 45.08 18.68 -26.17
CA GLY A 274 44.19 17.54 -26.45
C GLY A 274 44.90 16.19 -26.47
N LEU A 275 44.40 15.26 -25.67
CA LEU A 275 44.76 13.85 -25.62
C LEU A 275 43.57 13.00 -26.07
N TYR A 276 43.54 12.67 -27.36
CA TYR A 276 42.52 11.83 -27.97
C TYR A 276 42.94 10.35 -27.91
N GLY A 277 41.98 9.43 -28.03
CA GLY A 277 42.18 8.01 -27.70
C GLY A 277 43.37 7.29 -28.37
N GLN A 278 43.83 7.71 -29.57
CA GLN A 278 45.03 7.14 -30.18
C GLN A 278 46.35 7.58 -29.51
N GLN A 279 46.39 8.76 -28.90
CA GLN A 279 47.57 9.27 -28.19
C GLN A 279 47.78 8.59 -26.83
N LEU A 280 46.75 7.93 -26.33
CA LEU A 280 46.67 7.33 -25.00
C LEU A 280 46.59 5.80 -25.03
N ALA A 281 46.79 5.21 -26.21
CA ALA A 281 46.66 3.76 -26.42
C ALA A 281 47.72 2.93 -25.68
N ASN A 282 48.91 3.49 -25.44
CA ASN A 282 50.04 2.81 -24.80
C ASN A 282 50.27 3.28 -23.35
N VAL A 283 49.26 3.89 -22.74
CA VAL A 283 49.27 4.31 -21.33
C VAL A 283 48.43 3.32 -20.52
N SER A 284 48.97 2.85 -19.40
CA SER A 284 48.31 1.88 -18.51
C SER A 284 48.79 2.03 -17.06
N GLY A 285 47.97 1.58 -16.11
CA GLY A 285 48.27 1.65 -14.67
C GLY A 285 48.37 3.09 -14.19
N ILE A 286 47.40 3.93 -14.51
CA ILE A 286 47.33 5.31 -14.04
C ILE A 286 45.96 5.50 -13.38
N GLU A 287 45.96 5.79 -12.09
CA GLU A 287 44.74 5.98 -11.29
C GLU A 287 44.28 7.43 -11.30
N ARG A 288 45.20 8.39 -11.47
CA ARG A 288 44.89 9.82 -11.42
C ARG A 288 45.49 10.62 -12.56
N ILE A 289 44.69 11.53 -13.11
CA ILE A 289 45.10 12.46 -14.16
C ILE A 289 44.82 13.89 -13.69
N ASP A 290 45.86 14.72 -13.57
CA ASP A 290 45.72 16.15 -13.31
C ASP A 290 45.89 16.92 -14.63
N LEU A 291 44.83 17.57 -15.10
CA LEU A 291 44.85 18.42 -16.30
C LEU A 291 45.53 19.77 -15.98
N ALA A 292 46.05 20.45 -16.99
CA ALA A 292 46.66 21.78 -16.81
C ALA A 292 45.58 22.87 -16.76
N ASN A 293 45.88 24.07 -16.25
CA ASN A 293 44.99 25.20 -16.48
C ASN A 293 44.90 25.52 -17.98
N GLY A 294 43.69 25.78 -18.51
CA GLY A 294 43.42 26.08 -19.92
C GLY A 294 42.46 25.09 -20.57
N THR A 295 42.33 25.11 -21.90
CA THR A 295 41.41 24.18 -22.59
C THR A 295 42.06 22.80 -22.76
N ASN A 296 41.50 21.78 -22.11
CA ASN A 296 41.97 20.39 -22.24
C ASN A 296 40.93 19.48 -22.89
N HIS A 297 41.41 18.46 -23.57
CA HIS A 297 40.57 17.34 -24.03
C HIS A 297 41.21 16.02 -23.60
N LEU A 298 40.44 15.13 -22.98
CA LEU A 298 40.86 13.82 -22.51
C LEU A 298 39.81 12.78 -22.93
N SER A 299 40.24 11.77 -23.70
CA SER A 299 39.40 10.62 -24.05
C SER A 299 39.95 9.34 -23.43
N LEU A 300 39.15 8.72 -22.56
CA LEU A 300 39.48 7.52 -21.81
C LEU A 300 38.79 6.30 -22.42
N ALA A 301 39.58 5.26 -22.70
CA ALA A 301 39.09 3.97 -23.18
C ALA A 301 39.13 2.93 -22.04
N ALA A 302 38.40 1.81 -22.20
CA ALA A 302 38.25 0.78 -21.16
C ALA A 302 39.56 0.30 -20.52
N HIS A 303 40.69 0.27 -21.26
CA HIS A 303 41.96 -0.22 -20.74
C HIS A 303 42.56 0.66 -19.63
N TRP A 304 42.17 1.93 -19.57
CA TRP A 304 42.59 2.86 -18.51
C TRP A 304 42.08 2.40 -17.15
N ALA A 305 40.78 2.17 -17.03
CA ALA A 305 40.18 1.68 -15.80
C ALA A 305 40.54 0.21 -15.53
N ALA A 306 40.65 -0.63 -16.55
CA ALA A 306 41.01 -2.04 -16.35
C ALA A 306 42.38 -2.27 -15.70
N THR A 307 43.28 -1.29 -15.81
CA THR A 307 44.63 -1.34 -15.23
C THR A 307 44.79 -0.43 -14.00
N ALA A 308 43.79 0.39 -13.69
CA ALA A 308 43.77 1.23 -12.50
C ALA A 308 43.38 0.43 -11.24
N GLN A 309 43.93 0.81 -10.08
CA GLN A 309 43.46 0.30 -8.79
C GLN A 309 41.95 0.51 -8.62
N SER A 310 41.24 -0.53 -8.18
CA SER A 310 39.78 -0.52 -7.98
C SER A 310 38.93 -0.20 -9.23
N ARG A 311 39.54 -0.16 -10.42
CA ARG A 311 38.90 0.22 -11.70
C ARG A 311 38.30 1.63 -11.73
N THR A 312 38.84 2.53 -10.90
CA THR A 312 38.45 3.94 -10.86
C THR A 312 39.56 4.81 -11.43
N VAL A 313 39.20 5.73 -12.33
CA VAL A 313 40.11 6.77 -12.82
C VAL A 313 39.65 8.12 -12.30
N THR A 314 40.51 8.80 -11.55
CA THR A 314 40.26 10.14 -11.04
C THR A 314 40.83 11.21 -11.96
N VAL A 315 40.05 12.23 -12.30
CA VAL A 315 40.48 13.36 -13.14
C VAL A 315 40.25 14.68 -12.40
N ILE A 316 41.27 15.55 -12.41
CA ILE A 316 41.15 16.93 -11.92
C ILE A 316 41.25 17.89 -13.10
N GLY A 317 40.16 18.61 -13.39
CA GLY A 317 40.10 19.58 -14.50
C GLY A 317 41.01 20.80 -14.31
N ASN A 318 41.06 21.33 -13.08
CA ASN A 318 41.60 22.67 -12.81
C ASN A 318 40.85 23.75 -13.62
N ALA A 319 41.36 24.99 -13.71
CA ALA A 319 40.62 26.07 -14.35
C ALA A 319 40.79 26.05 -15.87
N GLY A 320 39.71 26.15 -16.62
CA GLY A 320 39.68 26.14 -18.08
C GLY A 320 38.45 25.40 -18.61
N ASN A 321 38.35 25.27 -19.94
CA ASN A 321 37.25 24.51 -20.54
C ASN A 321 37.75 23.08 -20.79
N ASP A 322 37.34 22.13 -19.97
CA ASP A 322 37.86 20.77 -19.99
C ASP A 322 36.83 19.79 -20.55
N SER A 323 37.27 18.95 -21.49
CA SER A 323 36.45 17.84 -21.99
C SER A 323 37.03 16.51 -21.53
N VAL A 324 36.27 15.77 -20.72
CA VAL A 324 36.62 14.41 -20.27
C VAL A 324 35.56 13.46 -20.79
N ASN A 325 35.97 12.50 -21.62
CA ASN A 325 35.06 11.52 -22.21
C ASN A 325 35.51 10.09 -21.87
N ALA A 326 34.77 9.45 -20.97
CA ALA A 326 34.93 8.07 -20.55
C ALA A 326 33.82 7.14 -21.09
N SER A 327 33.11 7.51 -22.17
CA SER A 327 32.06 6.68 -22.77
C SER A 327 32.51 5.28 -23.23
N GLY A 328 33.83 5.04 -23.28
CA GLY A 328 34.40 3.71 -23.53
C GLY A 328 34.51 2.81 -22.29
N PHE A 329 34.13 3.27 -21.09
CA PHE A 329 34.19 2.50 -19.85
C PHE A 329 33.06 1.48 -19.77
N THR A 330 33.35 0.33 -19.16
CA THR A 330 32.39 -0.77 -18.95
C THR A 330 31.61 -0.60 -17.65
N ALA A 331 30.60 -1.44 -17.41
CA ALA A 331 29.78 -1.38 -16.18
C ALA A 331 30.55 -1.59 -14.86
N PHE A 332 31.81 -2.05 -14.93
CA PHE A 332 32.67 -2.23 -13.75
C PHE A 332 33.70 -1.11 -13.58
N ASP A 333 33.78 -0.18 -14.53
CA ASP A 333 34.74 0.92 -14.54
C ASP A 333 34.07 2.18 -14.02
N ARG A 334 34.80 3.03 -13.30
CA ARG A 334 34.27 4.27 -12.74
C ARG A 334 35.14 5.47 -13.09
N LEU A 335 34.50 6.56 -13.45
CA LEU A 335 35.07 7.88 -13.63
C LEU A 335 34.76 8.72 -12.38
N ASP A 336 35.81 9.29 -11.78
CA ASP A 336 35.67 10.30 -10.73
C ASP A 336 36.28 11.61 -11.22
N VAL A 337 35.47 12.62 -11.52
CA VAL A 337 35.98 13.91 -12.02
C VAL A 337 35.68 15.02 -11.04
N THR A 338 36.68 15.85 -10.76
CA THR A 338 36.50 17.16 -10.14
C THR A 338 36.70 18.23 -11.19
N ALA A 339 35.61 18.89 -11.55
CA ALA A 339 35.60 20.04 -12.45
C ALA A 339 36.21 21.28 -11.80
N GLY A 340 36.73 22.19 -12.62
CA GLY A 340 37.12 23.52 -12.17
C GLY A 340 36.24 24.59 -12.78
N LEU A 341 36.74 25.82 -12.86
CA LEU A 341 36.00 26.91 -13.49
C LEU A 341 36.17 26.86 -15.00
N GLY A 342 35.08 27.00 -15.74
CA GLY A 342 35.06 27.09 -17.20
C GLY A 342 33.83 26.39 -17.75
N ASN A 343 33.80 26.17 -19.06
CA ASN A 343 32.73 25.38 -19.69
C ASN A 343 33.23 23.96 -19.91
N ASP A 344 32.88 23.07 -19.01
CA ASP A 344 33.36 21.69 -18.96
C ASP A 344 32.39 20.73 -19.65
N SER A 345 32.92 19.69 -20.28
CA SER A 345 32.17 18.61 -20.93
C SER A 345 32.61 17.27 -20.36
N LEU A 346 31.85 16.77 -19.40
CA LEU A 346 32.14 15.56 -18.66
C LEU A 346 31.15 14.46 -19.07
N ILE A 347 31.67 13.37 -19.62
CA ILE A 347 30.88 12.24 -20.09
C ILE A 347 31.44 10.99 -19.42
N GLY A 348 30.61 10.34 -18.61
CA GLY A 348 30.87 9.05 -18.00
C GLY A 348 30.68 7.88 -18.96
N GLY A 349 30.65 6.67 -18.40
CA GLY A 349 30.60 5.39 -19.08
C GLY A 349 29.34 4.60 -18.75
N ALA A 350 29.53 3.30 -18.56
CA ALA A 350 28.44 2.38 -18.22
C ALA A 350 28.44 1.94 -16.74
N GLY A 351 29.41 2.39 -15.94
CA GLY A 351 29.51 2.10 -14.51
C GLY A 351 29.18 3.32 -13.67
N ASP A 352 29.22 3.18 -12.34
CA ASP A 352 28.80 4.24 -11.41
C ASP A 352 29.82 5.38 -11.34
N ASP A 353 29.53 6.50 -11.99
CA ASP A 353 30.43 7.63 -12.13
C ASP A 353 30.13 8.76 -11.12
N SER A 354 31.12 9.60 -10.85
CA SER A 354 31.01 10.72 -9.91
C SER A 354 31.57 12.01 -10.48
N PHE A 355 30.73 13.05 -10.49
CA PHE A 355 31.07 14.39 -10.97
C PHE A 355 31.03 15.37 -9.82
N ARG A 356 32.15 16.03 -9.53
CA ARG A 356 32.29 17.00 -8.43
C ARG A 356 32.42 18.41 -8.98
N PHE A 357 31.58 19.30 -8.48
CA PHE A 357 31.58 20.72 -8.83
C PHE A 357 31.51 21.60 -7.58
N ALA A 358 32.25 22.71 -7.56
CA ALA A 358 31.85 23.84 -6.74
C ALA A 358 30.57 24.45 -7.34
N ALA A 359 29.60 24.90 -6.53
CA ALA A 359 28.33 25.42 -7.06
C ALA A 359 28.50 26.60 -8.04
N ASN A 360 29.55 27.41 -7.88
CA ASN A 360 29.87 28.52 -8.80
C ASN A 360 30.65 28.09 -10.06
N ALA A 361 31.01 26.81 -10.15
CA ALA A 361 31.69 26.20 -11.28
C ALA A 361 30.75 25.38 -12.17
N LEU A 362 29.50 25.16 -11.74
CA LEU A 362 28.46 24.52 -12.55
C LEU A 362 27.49 25.58 -13.09
N ASP A 363 27.59 25.87 -14.37
CA ASP A 363 26.77 26.84 -15.09
C ASP A 363 26.21 26.29 -16.42
N GLY A 364 25.45 27.12 -17.14
CA GLY A 364 24.76 26.68 -18.36
C GLY A 364 25.68 26.37 -19.55
N GLY A 365 26.97 26.67 -19.43
CA GLY A 365 28.02 26.31 -20.39
C GLY A 365 28.56 24.89 -20.20
N ASP A 366 28.34 24.28 -19.03
CA ASP A 366 28.79 22.93 -18.73
C ASP A 366 27.91 21.86 -19.38
N THR A 367 28.44 20.65 -19.51
CA THR A 367 27.71 19.45 -19.94
C THR A 367 28.16 18.29 -19.07
N VAL A 368 27.20 17.62 -18.43
CA VAL A 368 27.45 16.42 -17.62
C VAL A 368 26.54 15.30 -18.08
N ARG A 369 27.10 14.14 -18.39
CA ARG A 369 26.36 12.94 -18.78
C ARG A 369 26.91 11.76 -17.99
N GLY A 370 26.15 11.19 -17.06
CA GLY A 370 26.60 10.01 -16.31
C GLY A 370 26.75 8.80 -17.22
N GLY A 371 25.67 8.45 -17.91
CA GLY A 371 25.68 7.36 -18.88
C GLY A 371 24.74 6.25 -18.42
N ALA A 372 25.25 5.02 -18.33
CA ALA A 372 24.53 3.94 -17.64
C ALA A 372 25.24 3.67 -16.31
N GLY A 373 24.55 3.08 -15.33
CA GLY A 373 25.07 2.96 -13.97
C GLY A 373 24.33 3.88 -13.01
N PHE A 374 24.70 3.86 -11.73
CA PHE A 374 24.17 4.77 -10.72
C PHE A 374 25.13 5.95 -10.54
N ASP A 375 24.83 7.05 -11.19
CA ASP A 375 25.73 8.19 -11.34
C ASP A 375 25.43 9.30 -10.34
N ARG A 376 26.49 10.01 -9.92
CA ARG A 376 26.44 10.99 -8.83
C ARG A 376 26.93 12.36 -9.26
N LEU A 377 26.14 13.39 -8.96
CA LEU A 377 26.60 14.78 -8.93
C LEU A 377 26.85 15.21 -7.48
N ILE A 378 28.03 15.72 -7.19
CA ILE A 378 28.46 16.08 -5.83
C ILE A 378 28.82 17.56 -5.82
N LEU A 379 28.15 18.35 -4.99
CA LEU A 379 28.50 19.74 -4.77
C LEU A 379 29.56 19.85 -3.67
N THR A 380 30.69 20.49 -3.97
CA THR A 380 31.79 20.69 -3.02
C THR A 380 31.71 22.03 -2.28
N SER A 381 30.84 22.93 -2.70
CA SER A 381 30.54 24.21 -2.04
C SER A 381 29.08 24.57 -2.20
N ALA A 382 28.47 25.17 -1.19
CA ALA A 382 27.06 25.55 -1.24
C ALA A 382 26.80 26.73 -2.19
N GLY A 383 25.61 26.76 -2.78
CA GLY A 383 25.19 27.80 -3.72
C GLY A 383 23.85 27.49 -4.40
N GLY A 384 23.45 28.39 -5.31
CA GLY A 384 22.21 28.22 -6.07
C GLY A 384 22.47 27.73 -7.49
N LEU A 385 21.78 26.65 -7.87
CA LEU A 385 21.73 26.07 -9.20
C LEU A 385 20.29 26.15 -9.71
N TYR A 386 20.07 27.08 -10.63
CA TYR A 386 18.77 27.33 -11.25
C TYR A 386 18.67 26.57 -12.57
N GLY A 387 17.45 26.27 -13.03
CA GLY A 387 17.21 25.31 -14.13
C GLY A 387 17.98 25.56 -15.45
N GLN A 388 18.37 26.80 -15.77
CA GLN A 388 19.22 27.07 -16.95
C GLN A 388 20.67 26.58 -16.80
N GLN A 389 21.21 26.56 -15.58
CA GLN A 389 22.56 26.07 -15.30
C GLN A 389 22.65 24.54 -15.38
N LEU A 390 21.50 23.86 -15.32
CA LEU A 390 21.38 22.41 -15.24
C LEU A 390 20.80 21.79 -16.52
N ALA A 391 20.62 22.58 -17.57
CA ALA A 391 19.97 22.17 -18.80
C ALA A 391 20.72 21.07 -19.56
N ASN A 392 22.04 20.98 -19.39
CA ASN A 392 22.91 20.03 -20.07
C ASN A 392 23.41 18.90 -19.15
N VAL A 393 22.80 18.74 -17.98
CA VAL A 393 23.09 17.63 -17.05
C VAL A 393 22.06 16.53 -17.25
N SER A 394 22.49 15.28 -17.41
CA SER A 394 21.60 14.13 -17.67
C SER A 394 22.25 12.81 -17.20
N GLY A 395 21.42 11.79 -16.97
CA GLY A 395 21.85 10.49 -16.47
C GLY A 395 22.52 10.62 -15.11
N ILE A 396 21.83 11.27 -14.15
CA ILE A 396 22.30 11.44 -12.77
C ILE A 396 21.17 10.98 -11.86
N GLU A 397 21.40 9.92 -11.09
CA GLU A 397 20.44 9.34 -10.16
C GLU A 397 20.53 9.98 -8.78
N ARG A 398 21.71 10.49 -8.39
CA ARG A 398 21.94 11.04 -7.06
C ARG A 398 22.67 12.38 -7.07
N ILE A 399 22.18 13.31 -6.26
CA ILE A 399 22.80 14.61 -6.02
C ILE A 399 23.15 14.75 -4.53
N ASP A 400 24.43 14.92 -4.22
CA ASP A 400 24.90 15.20 -2.86
C ASP A 400 25.12 16.71 -2.70
N LEU A 401 24.36 17.35 -1.81
CA LEU A 401 24.46 18.78 -1.53
C LEU A 401 25.66 19.09 -0.63
N ALA A 402 26.24 20.27 -0.81
CA ALA A 402 27.36 20.72 -0.01
C ALA A 402 26.88 21.23 1.35
N ASN A 403 27.77 21.19 2.36
CA ASN A 403 27.50 21.86 3.63
C ASN A 403 27.28 23.38 3.43
N GLY A 404 26.09 23.87 3.78
CA GLY A 404 25.67 25.25 3.56
C GLY A 404 24.24 25.33 3.00
N ALA A 405 23.70 26.53 2.82
CA ALA A 405 22.38 26.68 2.22
C ALA A 405 22.45 26.48 0.70
N ASN A 406 21.71 25.52 0.17
CA ASN A 406 21.67 25.23 -1.27
C ASN A 406 20.32 25.58 -1.88
N HIS A 407 20.33 25.88 -3.18
CA HIS A 407 19.11 25.97 -3.97
C HIS A 407 19.28 25.15 -5.25
N LEU A 408 18.30 24.30 -5.56
CA LEU A 408 18.32 23.39 -6.68
C LEU A 408 16.96 23.39 -7.38
N SER A 409 16.94 23.75 -8.66
CA SER A 409 15.74 23.66 -9.49
C SER A 409 15.93 22.59 -10.56
N LEU A 410 15.16 21.51 -10.46
CA LEU A 410 15.21 20.37 -11.36
C LEU A 410 14.15 20.49 -12.46
N ALA A 411 14.52 20.03 -13.65
CA ALA A 411 13.67 19.99 -14.84
C ALA A 411 13.44 18.53 -15.26
N PRO A 412 12.41 18.23 -16.07
CA PRO A 412 11.98 16.85 -16.34
C PRO A 412 13.06 15.92 -16.90
N HIS A 413 14.05 16.46 -17.60
CA HIS A 413 15.11 15.67 -18.23
C HIS A 413 16.03 14.98 -17.22
N TRP A 414 16.07 15.46 -15.96
CA TRP A 414 16.81 14.84 -14.87
C TRP A 414 16.27 13.45 -14.57
N ALA A 415 14.98 13.36 -14.22
CA ALA A 415 14.31 12.09 -13.95
C ALA A 415 14.18 11.23 -15.21
N ALA A 416 13.87 11.82 -16.38
CA ALA A 416 13.68 11.04 -17.60
C ALA A 416 14.91 10.24 -18.05
N THR A 417 16.10 10.61 -17.59
CA THR A 417 17.37 9.92 -17.88
C THR A 417 17.94 9.16 -16.69
N ALA A 418 17.33 9.29 -15.51
CA ALA A 418 17.72 8.55 -14.31
C ALA A 418 17.13 7.13 -14.31
N GLN A 419 17.82 6.20 -13.65
CA GLN A 419 17.28 4.87 -13.38
C GLN A 419 15.93 4.95 -12.63
N ASN A 420 14.95 4.16 -13.08
CA ASN A 420 13.57 4.16 -12.57
C ASN A 420 12.87 5.53 -12.55
N ARG A 421 13.43 6.53 -13.24
CA ARG A 421 12.94 7.91 -13.25
C ARG A 421 12.91 8.58 -11.87
N THR A 422 13.76 8.13 -10.95
CA THR A 422 13.89 8.69 -9.61
C THR A 422 15.19 9.48 -9.48
N VAL A 423 15.10 10.71 -8.93
CA VAL A 423 16.28 11.49 -8.55
C VAL A 423 16.35 11.56 -7.02
N THR A 424 17.43 11.04 -6.45
CA THR A 424 17.69 11.09 -5.01
C THR A 424 18.56 12.30 -4.67
N ILE A 425 18.16 13.08 -3.67
CA ILE A 425 18.93 14.23 -3.18
C ILE A 425 19.29 14.00 -1.73
N ILE A 426 20.56 14.18 -1.41
CA ILE A 426 21.06 14.15 -0.05
C ILE A 426 21.34 15.57 0.41
N GLY A 427 20.44 16.07 1.26
CA GLY A 427 20.53 17.37 1.91
C GLY A 427 21.55 17.40 3.03
N ASN A 428 21.63 18.55 3.71
CA ASN A 428 22.59 18.79 4.77
C ASN A 428 21.91 19.40 6.02
N ALA A 429 22.69 19.87 6.99
CA ALA A 429 22.16 20.42 8.24
C ALA A 429 21.82 21.92 8.14
N ARG A 430 21.51 22.42 6.94
CA ARG A 430 21.27 23.83 6.63
C ARG A 430 20.08 23.92 5.69
N ASN A 431 19.46 25.10 5.67
CA ASN A 431 18.29 25.41 4.86
C ASN A 431 18.56 25.14 3.36
N ASP A 432 17.95 24.10 2.84
CA ASP A 432 18.03 23.69 1.45
C ASP A 432 16.71 23.98 0.75
N SER A 433 16.79 24.38 -0.52
CA SER A 433 15.62 24.67 -1.35
C SER A 433 15.66 23.81 -2.60
N ILE A 434 14.81 22.79 -2.66
CA ILE A 434 14.73 21.80 -3.73
C ILE A 434 13.39 21.96 -4.42
N ASN A 435 13.42 22.06 -5.75
CA ASN A 435 12.22 22.30 -6.53
C ASN A 435 12.20 21.46 -7.80
N ALA A 436 11.33 20.46 -7.81
CA ALA A 436 11.08 19.53 -8.91
C ALA A 436 9.67 19.69 -9.51
N ARG A 437 9.00 20.83 -9.32
CA ARG A 437 7.59 21.06 -9.75
C ARG A 437 7.26 20.71 -11.20
N ASP A 438 8.27 20.70 -12.07
CA ASP A 438 8.09 20.44 -13.50
C ASP A 438 8.14 18.92 -13.82
N PHE A 439 8.50 18.06 -12.86
CA PHE A 439 8.51 16.59 -13.01
C PHE A 439 7.13 16.06 -13.40
N THR A 440 7.12 15.07 -14.30
CA THR A 440 5.88 14.47 -14.81
C THR A 440 5.35 13.39 -13.87
N ALA A 441 4.14 12.85 -14.14
CA ALA A 441 3.54 11.80 -13.32
C ALA A 441 4.32 10.46 -13.30
N ALA A 442 5.31 10.30 -14.18
CA ALA A 442 6.20 9.14 -14.20
C ALA A 442 7.58 9.42 -13.56
N ASP A 443 7.81 10.65 -13.09
CA ASP A 443 9.07 11.08 -12.48
C ASP A 443 8.89 11.18 -10.96
N HIS A 444 9.93 10.80 -10.22
CA HIS A 444 9.89 10.74 -8.75
C HIS A 444 11.09 11.47 -8.15
N LEU A 445 10.87 12.13 -7.02
CA LEU A 445 11.86 12.83 -6.21
C LEU A 445 11.96 12.12 -4.85
N ASP A 446 13.18 11.71 -4.45
CA ASP A 446 13.46 11.20 -3.10
C ASP A 446 14.48 12.14 -2.41
N VAL A 447 14.08 12.84 -1.35
CA VAL A 447 14.92 13.83 -0.66
C VAL A 447 15.20 13.41 0.77
N TYR A 448 16.47 13.27 1.12
CA TYR A 448 16.92 13.25 2.51
C TYR A 448 17.16 14.69 2.95
N ALA A 449 16.18 15.31 3.59
CA ALA A 449 16.19 16.76 3.85
C ALA A 449 17.32 17.18 4.79
N GLY A 450 17.55 16.40 5.86
CA GLY A 450 18.50 16.75 6.91
C GLY A 450 17.86 17.64 7.98
N LEU A 451 18.67 18.50 8.59
CA LEU A 451 18.19 19.52 9.54
C LEU A 451 18.15 20.86 8.82
N GLY A 452 17.22 21.74 9.17
CA GLY A 452 17.17 23.04 8.54
C GLY A 452 15.77 23.61 8.59
N ASN A 453 15.58 24.72 7.88
CA ASN A 453 14.25 25.15 7.45
C ASN A 453 14.24 24.99 5.93
N ASP A 454 13.78 23.84 5.48
CA ASP A 454 13.91 23.40 4.10
C ASP A 454 12.67 23.73 3.28
N MET A 455 12.85 24.01 2.00
CA MET A 455 11.75 24.20 1.06
C MET A 455 11.82 23.11 0.00
N LEU A 456 10.96 22.10 0.12
CA LEU A 456 10.94 20.90 -0.70
C LEU A 456 9.66 20.90 -1.56
N ILE A 457 9.83 20.89 -2.87
CA ILE A 457 8.73 20.90 -3.83
C ILE A 457 8.92 19.71 -4.77
N GLY A 458 7.99 18.76 -4.69
CA GLY A 458 7.83 17.60 -5.57
C GLY A 458 7.28 17.95 -6.95
N GLY A 459 6.97 16.93 -7.73
CA GLY A 459 6.41 16.95 -9.08
C GLY A 459 5.00 16.40 -9.16
N ALA A 460 4.64 15.80 -10.29
CA ALA A 460 3.32 15.20 -10.49
C ALA A 460 3.28 13.68 -10.25
N GLY A 461 4.40 13.06 -9.87
CA GLY A 461 4.51 11.63 -9.55
C GLY A 461 4.76 11.43 -8.05
N ASP A 462 4.78 10.18 -7.60
CA ASP A 462 4.88 9.84 -6.17
C ASP A 462 6.26 10.23 -5.59
N ASP A 463 6.32 11.26 -4.76
CA ASP A 463 7.56 11.78 -4.18
C ASP A 463 7.74 11.41 -2.70
N ILE A 464 8.99 11.32 -2.25
CA ILE A 464 9.35 10.94 -0.88
C ILE A 464 10.22 12.04 -0.25
N PHE A 465 9.77 12.57 0.88
CA PHE A 465 10.49 13.53 1.70
C PHE A 465 10.91 12.89 3.02
N ARG A 466 12.21 12.63 3.18
CA ARG A 466 12.78 11.89 4.30
C ARG A 466 13.37 12.81 5.36
N PHE A 467 13.03 12.54 6.61
CA PHE A 467 13.50 13.28 7.78
C PHE A 467 13.96 12.32 8.87
N ASP A 468 14.92 12.73 9.70
CA ASP A 468 15.12 12.07 11.00
C ASP A 468 14.03 12.55 11.98
N ALA A 469 13.76 11.76 13.03
CA ALA A 469 12.78 12.14 14.05
C ALA A 469 13.20 13.47 14.72
N GLY A 470 12.29 14.44 14.75
CA GLY A 470 12.54 15.80 15.26
C GLY A 470 13.23 16.76 14.28
N ALA A 471 13.54 16.33 13.05
CA ALA A 471 14.09 17.21 12.02
C ALA A 471 13.00 18.03 11.29
N LEU A 472 11.80 17.48 11.12
CA LEU A 472 10.67 18.17 10.52
C LEU A 472 10.02 19.15 11.51
N THR A 473 9.95 20.43 11.14
CA THR A 473 9.40 21.52 11.93
C THR A 473 8.42 22.37 11.12
N ALA A 474 7.60 23.19 11.77
CA ALA A 474 6.70 24.12 11.08
C ALA A 474 7.44 25.26 10.30
N ALA A 475 8.77 25.30 10.37
CA ALA A 475 9.59 26.22 9.58
C ALA A 475 10.00 25.64 8.22
N ASP A 476 9.91 24.32 8.06
CA ASP A 476 10.04 23.63 6.78
C ASP A 476 8.81 23.91 5.91
N ARG A 477 8.92 23.70 4.61
CA ARG A 477 7.82 23.83 3.67
C ARG A 477 7.88 22.68 2.67
N ILE A 478 6.84 21.86 2.64
CA ILE A 478 6.77 20.68 1.77
C ILE A 478 5.53 20.78 0.88
N VAL A 479 5.73 20.57 -0.41
CA VAL A 479 4.67 20.56 -1.42
C VAL A 479 4.88 19.34 -2.30
N GLY A 480 4.03 18.32 -2.21
CA GLY A 480 4.14 17.14 -3.10
C GLY A 480 3.68 17.47 -4.52
N ASN A 481 2.50 18.08 -4.62
CA ASN A 481 1.71 18.42 -5.82
C ASN A 481 0.81 17.27 -6.31
N GLY A 482 1.26 16.44 -7.25
CA GLY A 482 0.45 15.36 -7.80
C GLY A 482 1.11 14.01 -7.58
N GLY A 483 0.33 12.93 -7.55
CA GLY A 483 0.83 11.62 -7.13
C GLY A 483 0.35 11.30 -5.72
N ARG A 484 0.89 10.22 -5.15
CA ARG A 484 0.81 9.92 -3.72
C ARG A 484 2.14 10.24 -3.07
N ASP A 485 2.19 11.38 -2.40
CA ASP A 485 3.40 11.93 -1.82
C ASP A 485 3.53 11.54 -0.35
N ARG A 486 4.76 11.24 0.08
CA ARG A 486 5.04 10.64 1.38
C ARG A 486 6.10 11.39 2.17
N ILE A 487 5.81 11.67 3.43
CA ILE A 487 6.83 12.00 4.44
C ILE A 487 7.31 10.72 5.11
N ALA A 488 8.62 10.50 5.15
CA ALA A 488 9.20 9.28 5.71
C ALA A 488 10.25 9.57 6.78
N PHE A 489 9.90 9.29 8.04
CA PHE A 489 10.84 9.36 9.15
C PHE A 489 11.81 8.18 9.12
N GLN A 490 13.12 8.47 9.07
CA GLN A 490 14.19 7.47 8.90
C GLN A 490 14.70 6.89 10.22
N THR A 491 14.36 7.51 11.34
CA THR A 491 14.76 7.07 12.68
C THR A 491 13.53 7.02 13.58
N ALA A 492 13.41 5.98 14.42
CA ALA A 492 12.34 5.91 15.40
C ALA A 492 12.45 7.01 16.46
N GLY A 493 11.32 7.48 16.98
CA GLY A 493 11.27 8.48 18.05
C GLY A 493 9.92 9.19 18.18
N THR A 494 9.92 10.31 18.89
CA THR A 494 8.71 11.12 19.08
C THR A 494 8.48 12.07 17.91
N VAL A 495 7.28 12.04 17.33
CA VAL A 495 6.85 12.93 16.24
C VAL A 495 5.48 13.51 16.55
N SER A 496 5.34 14.83 16.41
CA SER A 496 4.05 15.50 16.60
C SER A 496 3.72 16.34 15.37
N ILE A 497 2.62 16.00 14.68
CA ILE A 497 2.11 16.76 13.53
C ILE A 497 0.85 17.50 13.97
N THR A 498 0.99 18.82 14.09
CA THR A 498 -0.04 19.75 14.60
C THR A 498 -0.49 20.70 13.50
N ASP A 499 -1.55 21.46 13.72
CA ASP A 499 -2.03 22.53 12.81
C ASP A 499 -0.91 23.43 12.26
N ALA A 500 0.05 23.80 13.11
CA ALA A 500 1.17 24.65 12.71
C ALA A 500 2.02 23.95 11.64
N LEU A 501 2.29 22.65 11.81
CA LEU A 501 3.04 21.87 10.84
C LEU A 501 2.20 21.60 9.59
N TRP A 502 0.93 21.22 9.72
CA TRP A 502 0.02 21.03 8.58
C TRP A 502 -0.06 22.25 7.67
N SER A 503 -0.01 23.47 8.23
CA SER A 503 -0.02 24.72 7.45
C SER A 503 1.20 24.89 6.52
N SER A 504 2.27 24.13 6.76
CA SER A 504 3.51 24.12 5.98
C SER A 504 3.60 22.96 4.99
N LEU A 505 2.68 22.00 5.08
CA LEU A 505 2.55 20.85 4.19
C LEU A 505 1.40 21.10 3.22
N SER A 506 1.50 20.61 1.99
CA SER A 506 0.37 20.62 1.04
C SER A 506 0.52 19.51 0.01
N SER A 507 -0.57 18.79 -0.27
CA SER A 507 -0.60 17.62 -1.16
C SER A 507 0.45 16.60 -0.73
N VAL A 508 0.28 16.08 0.48
CA VAL A 508 1.08 14.99 1.06
C VAL A 508 0.08 14.05 1.69
N GLU A 509 -0.06 12.86 1.10
CA GLU A 509 -1.13 11.91 1.39
C GLU A 509 -0.72 10.87 2.42
N GLN A 510 0.60 10.68 2.61
CA GLN A 510 1.15 9.61 3.44
C GLN A 510 2.19 10.14 4.44
N VAL A 511 2.18 9.55 5.62
CA VAL A 511 3.30 9.62 6.57
C VAL A 511 3.76 8.22 6.93
N SER A 512 5.05 8.06 7.17
CA SER A 512 5.59 6.79 7.61
C SER A 512 6.75 6.89 8.56
N PHE A 513 6.95 5.83 9.34
CA PHE A 513 7.88 5.79 10.45
C PHE A 513 8.82 4.61 10.32
N ALA A 514 10.06 4.78 10.76
CA ALA A 514 11.08 3.75 10.71
C ALA A 514 10.85 2.67 11.78
N ASN A 515 11.49 1.52 11.60
CA ASN A 515 11.47 0.44 12.59
C ASN A 515 11.96 0.90 13.98
N GLY A 516 11.39 0.32 15.02
CA GLY A 516 11.60 0.66 16.44
C GLY A 516 10.47 1.51 16.99
N ALA A 517 10.39 1.65 18.32
CA ALA A 517 9.27 2.32 18.97
C ALA A 517 9.13 3.81 18.61
N ASN A 518 7.98 4.18 18.03
CA ASN A 518 7.60 5.55 17.71
C ASN A 518 6.49 6.05 18.66
N ASP A 519 6.54 7.34 19.00
CA ASP A 519 5.50 8.02 19.79
C ASP A 519 4.94 9.18 18.98
N ILE A 520 3.75 8.99 18.41
CA ILE A 520 3.18 9.79 17.33
C ILE A 520 1.92 10.48 17.83
N THR A 521 1.88 11.80 17.67
CA THR A 521 0.68 12.60 17.94
C THR A 521 0.25 13.31 16.67
N LEU A 522 -1.00 13.10 16.24
CA LEU A 522 -1.63 13.82 15.14
C LEU A 522 -2.77 14.66 15.68
N SER A 523 -2.78 15.95 15.35
CA SER A 523 -3.89 16.84 15.72
C SER A 523 -4.18 17.88 14.64
N GLY A 524 -5.43 18.33 14.62
CA GLY A 524 -5.92 19.30 13.64
C GLY A 524 -6.23 18.66 12.29
N ARG A 525 -5.97 19.38 11.20
CA ARG A 525 -6.34 18.92 9.84
C ARG A 525 -5.24 19.12 8.79
N PRO A 526 -4.97 18.12 7.92
CA PRO A 526 -4.13 18.32 6.74
C PRO A 526 -4.76 19.33 5.78
N THR A 527 -3.93 20.21 5.17
CA THR A 527 -4.43 21.26 4.30
C THR A 527 -5.04 20.71 3.01
N ASN A 528 -6.20 21.23 2.60
CA ASN A 528 -6.95 20.81 1.40
C ASN A 528 -7.40 19.32 1.37
N TRP A 529 -7.38 18.62 2.51
CA TRP A 529 -7.83 17.24 2.62
C TRP A 529 -9.34 17.15 2.80
N TYR A 530 -10.03 16.20 2.17
CA TYR A 530 -11.46 15.98 2.42
C TYR A 530 -11.65 15.29 3.78
N PRO A 531 -12.58 15.77 4.64
CA PRO A 531 -12.68 15.26 6.02
C PRO A 531 -13.09 13.79 6.09
N PHE A 532 -13.74 13.27 5.03
CA PHE A 532 -14.21 11.89 4.93
C PHE A 532 -13.20 10.92 4.29
N GLU A 533 -12.04 11.39 3.82
CA GLU A 533 -10.98 10.51 3.30
C GLU A 533 -9.95 10.26 4.40
N PRO A 534 -9.66 9.01 4.78
CA PRO A 534 -8.72 8.74 5.86
C PRO A 534 -7.27 9.03 5.44
N TYR A 535 -6.48 9.59 6.35
CA TYR A 535 -5.08 9.92 6.12
C TYR A 535 -4.17 8.69 6.30
N GLN A 536 -3.27 8.42 5.36
CA GLN A 536 -2.47 7.19 5.38
C GLN A 536 -1.24 7.29 6.30
N ILE A 537 -1.14 6.33 7.22
CA ILE A 537 -0.08 6.20 8.21
C ILE A 537 0.54 4.82 8.06
N ILE A 538 1.86 4.76 7.91
CA ILE A 538 2.60 3.50 7.78
C ILE A 538 3.60 3.38 8.93
N LEU A 539 3.34 2.42 9.81
CA LEU A 539 4.17 2.05 10.94
C LEU A 539 4.92 0.77 10.58
N ASN A 540 6.25 0.81 10.62
CA ASN A 540 7.08 -0.39 10.40
C ASN A 540 7.34 -1.06 11.75
N ASP A 541 7.88 -2.29 11.76
CA ASP A 541 8.12 -3.09 12.98
C ASP A 541 8.67 -2.29 14.19
N GLY A 542 8.00 -2.35 15.33
CA GLY A 542 8.34 -1.66 16.58
C GLY A 542 7.10 -1.50 17.47
N ASP A 543 7.28 -1.24 18.77
CA ASP A 543 6.16 -0.94 19.67
C ASP A 543 5.73 0.52 19.47
N ASP A 544 4.75 0.76 18.61
CA ASP A 544 4.35 2.10 18.18
C ASP A 544 3.13 2.64 18.95
N ARG A 545 3.17 3.91 19.31
CA ARG A 545 2.04 4.63 19.90
C ARG A 545 1.56 5.71 18.94
N LEU A 546 0.32 5.60 18.48
CA LEU A 546 -0.38 6.63 17.72
C LEU A 546 -1.52 7.21 18.56
N ASP A 547 -1.53 8.53 18.72
CA ASP A 547 -2.63 9.31 19.29
C ASP A 547 -3.14 10.30 18.25
N ALA A 548 -4.27 9.98 17.61
CA ALA A 548 -4.97 10.84 16.65
C ALA A 548 -6.31 11.36 17.18
N THR A 549 -6.54 11.34 18.51
CA THR A 549 -7.82 11.71 19.13
C THR A 549 -8.33 13.11 18.73
N ASP A 550 -7.40 14.07 18.54
CA ASP A 550 -7.70 15.45 18.14
C ASP A 550 -7.53 15.68 16.62
N PHE A 551 -7.62 14.63 15.80
CA PHE A 551 -7.44 14.70 14.34
C PHE A 551 -8.78 14.81 13.61
N ASP A 552 -8.97 15.86 12.81
CA ASP A 552 -10.25 16.23 12.18
C ASP A 552 -10.64 15.34 10.97
N THR A 553 -10.06 14.15 10.83
CA THR A 553 -10.32 13.16 9.77
C THR A 553 -10.02 11.75 10.29
N GLY A 554 -10.39 10.71 9.55
CA GLY A 554 -10.06 9.32 9.90
C GLY A 554 -8.59 8.99 9.58
N VAL A 555 -8.07 7.89 10.11
CA VAL A 555 -6.75 7.38 9.82
C VAL A 555 -6.82 6.02 9.11
N TRP A 556 -5.90 5.82 8.16
CA TRP A 556 -5.66 4.53 7.52
C TRP A 556 -4.27 4.06 7.95
N VAL A 557 -4.21 3.26 9.01
CA VAL A 557 -2.96 2.82 9.65
C VAL A 557 -2.59 1.44 9.15
N THR A 558 -1.43 1.31 8.52
CA THR A 558 -0.78 0.01 8.29
C THR A 558 0.29 -0.19 9.35
N ALA A 559 0.08 -1.16 10.23
CA ALA A 559 0.97 -1.48 11.34
C ALA A 559 1.83 -2.72 11.06
N GLY A 560 3.08 -2.66 11.53
CA GLY A 560 4.05 -3.77 11.44
C GLY A 560 3.95 -4.68 12.66
N ALA A 561 5.01 -5.44 12.92
CA ALA A 561 5.09 -6.25 14.14
C ALA A 561 5.47 -5.41 15.36
N GLY A 562 4.79 -5.57 16.50
CA GLY A 562 5.07 -4.85 17.74
C GLY A 562 3.89 -4.94 18.71
N ASP A 563 4.06 -4.41 19.92
CA ASP A 563 2.94 -4.16 20.83
C ASP A 563 2.44 -2.71 20.62
N ASP A 564 1.52 -2.51 19.68
CA ASP A 564 1.09 -1.20 19.20
C ASP A 564 -0.10 -0.62 19.99
N HIS A 565 -0.15 0.69 20.12
CA HIS A 565 -1.25 1.43 20.75
C HIS A 565 -1.77 2.51 19.81
N LEU A 566 -2.86 2.21 19.11
CA LEU A 566 -3.41 3.00 18.02
C LEU A 566 -4.74 3.64 18.44
N VAL A 567 -4.78 4.97 18.49
CA VAL A 567 -6.02 5.74 18.69
C VAL A 567 -6.30 6.55 17.44
N GLY A 568 -7.50 6.36 16.89
CA GLY A 568 -8.03 6.95 15.68
C GLY A 568 -8.55 8.38 15.84
N GLY A 569 -9.16 8.88 14.76
CA GLY A 569 -9.60 10.27 14.62
C GLY A 569 -11.10 10.47 14.84
N TRP A 570 -11.68 11.45 14.15
CA TRP A 570 -13.10 11.80 14.30
C TRP A 570 -14.04 11.09 13.31
N TYR A 571 -13.49 10.41 12.31
CA TYR A 571 -14.22 9.73 11.23
C TYR A 571 -13.73 8.29 11.11
N ASP A 572 -14.32 7.52 10.20
CA ASP A 572 -14.01 6.09 10.02
C ASP A 572 -12.51 5.82 9.93
N ASP A 573 -12.01 5.06 10.90
CA ASP A 573 -10.62 4.65 10.98
C ASP A 573 -10.43 3.21 10.50
N PHE A 574 -9.30 2.98 9.83
CA PHE A 574 -8.92 1.68 9.29
C PHE A 574 -7.57 1.27 9.88
N PHE A 575 -7.57 0.20 10.67
CA PHE A 575 -6.37 -0.39 11.24
C PHE A 575 -6.02 -1.65 10.47
N ILE A 576 -4.84 -1.72 9.87
CA ILE A 576 -4.42 -2.83 9.00
C ILE A 576 -3.22 -3.52 9.61
N PHE A 577 -3.35 -4.82 9.82
CA PHE A 577 -2.31 -5.69 10.34
C PHE A 577 -2.05 -6.86 9.40
N ARG A 578 -0.86 -7.46 9.47
CA ARG A 578 -0.73 -8.87 9.10
C ARG A 578 -1.30 -9.71 10.23
N MET A 579 -1.98 -10.79 9.93
CA MET A 579 -2.66 -11.59 10.97
C MET A 579 -1.69 -12.14 12.01
N GLU A 580 -0.46 -12.43 11.61
CA GLU A 580 0.61 -12.89 12.51
C GLU A 580 1.23 -11.80 13.40
N ASP A 581 0.99 -10.52 13.12
CA ASP A 581 1.58 -9.39 13.85
C ASP A 581 0.72 -8.96 15.04
N LEU A 582 -0.58 -9.28 15.05
CA LEU A 582 -1.51 -8.86 16.09
C LEU A 582 -1.38 -9.73 17.36
N THR A 583 -1.23 -9.06 18.50
CA THR A 583 -1.06 -9.64 19.83
C THR A 583 -2.10 -9.11 20.82
N SER A 584 -2.19 -9.75 22.00
CA SER A 584 -3.08 -9.28 23.07
C SER A 584 -2.62 -7.97 23.74
N ALA A 585 -1.40 -7.51 23.46
CA ALA A 585 -0.87 -6.25 23.98
C ALA A 585 -1.25 -5.07 23.07
N ASP A 586 -1.61 -5.33 21.83
CA ASP A 586 -2.08 -4.32 20.89
C ASP A 586 -3.38 -3.68 21.38
N PHE A 587 -3.49 -2.36 21.20
CA PHE A 587 -4.65 -1.57 21.57
C PHE A 587 -5.12 -0.75 20.38
N MET A 588 -6.42 -0.82 20.07
CA MET A 588 -7.07 -0.07 18.99
C MET A 588 -8.35 0.59 19.50
N ASP A 589 -8.46 1.89 19.35
CA ASP A 589 -9.66 2.69 19.67
C ASP A 589 -9.89 3.69 18.54
N GLY A 590 -11.11 3.79 18.03
CA GLY A 590 -11.47 4.79 17.03
C GLY A 590 -11.46 6.23 17.53
N GLY A 591 -11.38 6.48 18.85
CA GLY A 591 -11.16 7.83 19.39
C GLY A 591 -12.36 8.80 19.32
N ASP A 592 -13.45 8.42 18.64
CA ASP A 592 -14.56 9.29 18.22
C ASP A 592 -15.79 9.25 19.15
N GLY A 593 -15.76 8.44 20.21
CA GLY A 593 -16.89 8.25 21.12
C GLY A 593 -18.06 7.47 20.51
N GLY A 594 -17.84 6.75 19.40
CA GLY A 594 -18.74 5.72 18.86
C GLY A 594 -19.73 6.16 17.78
N TRP A 595 -19.47 7.25 17.06
CA TRP A 595 -20.30 7.75 15.95
C TRP A 595 -19.82 7.30 14.55
N ALA A 596 -18.55 6.95 14.43
CA ALA A 596 -17.83 6.50 13.24
C ALA A 596 -17.71 4.97 13.23
N TYR A 597 -17.49 4.43 12.03
CA TYR A 597 -17.47 3.00 11.76
C TYR A 597 -16.02 2.54 11.55
N ASN A 598 -15.38 2.09 12.62
CA ASN A 598 -13.96 1.74 12.63
C ASN A 598 -13.76 0.27 12.26
N THR A 599 -12.78 0.02 11.41
CA THR A 599 -12.54 -1.28 10.78
C THR A 599 -11.13 -1.78 11.06
N LEU A 600 -11.04 -3.02 11.54
CA LEU A 600 -9.78 -3.78 11.53
C LEU A 600 -9.72 -4.61 10.26
N ILE A 601 -8.64 -4.49 9.50
CA ILE A 601 -8.41 -5.23 8.26
C ILE A 601 -7.16 -6.11 8.43
N PHE A 602 -7.29 -7.40 8.15
CA PHE A 602 -6.13 -8.26 7.99
C PHE A 602 -5.65 -8.23 6.53
N SER A 603 -4.36 -8.03 6.33
CA SER A 603 -3.71 -7.97 5.02
C SER A 603 -3.11 -9.30 4.57
N THR A 604 -3.05 -10.28 5.47
CA THR A 604 -2.56 -11.65 5.22
C THR A 604 -3.54 -12.66 5.79
N ALA A 605 -3.72 -13.78 5.08
CA ALA A 605 -4.51 -14.91 5.58
C ALA A 605 -3.72 -15.71 6.63
N GLY A 606 -4.43 -16.29 7.61
CA GLY A 606 -3.78 -17.03 8.70
C GLY A 606 -4.74 -17.54 9.76
N HIS A 607 -4.23 -17.72 10.97
CA HIS A 607 -5.04 -18.11 12.14
C HIS A 607 -4.95 -17.03 13.22
N PHE A 608 -6.10 -16.50 13.59
CA PHE A 608 -6.28 -15.54 14.67
C PHE A 608 -7.11 -16.18 15.79
N SER A 609 -6.52 -16.28 16.99
CA SER A 609 -7.22 -16.76 18.17
C SER A 609 -7.68 -15.61 19.05
N ALA A 610 -8.85 -15.75 19.66
CA ALA A 610 -9.41 -14.80 20.63
C ALA A 610 -8.48 -14.46 21.79
N ALA A 611 -7.52 -15.34 22.14
CA ALA A 611 -6.52 -15.06 23.17
C ALA A 611 -5.54 -13.92 22.80
N SER A 612 -5.46 -13.59 21.52
CA SER A 612 -4.60 -12.53 20.97
C SER A 612 -5.35 -11.20 20.89
N TRP A 613 -6.56 -11.10 21.46
CA TRP A 613 -7.36 -9.88 21.45
C TRP A 613 -7.30 -9.18 22.78
N ASN A 614 -7.06 -7.87 22.70
CA ASN A 614 -7.26 -6.99 23.83
C ASN A 614 -8.75 -6.65 23.97
N ALA A 615 -9.34 -6.95 25.12
CA ALA A 615 -10.76 -6.73 25.37
C ALA A 615 -11.16 -5.25 25.42
N ASP A 616 -10.19 -4.34 25.55
CA ASP A 616 -10.41 -2.90 25.52
C ASP A 616 -10.44 -2.33 24.09
N ASN A 617 -10.20 -3.15 23.05
CA ASN A 617 -10.28 -2.72 21.66
C ASN A 617 -11.71 -2.34 21.26
N VAL A 618 -11.85 -1.22 20.54
CA VAL A 618 -13.13 -0.66 20.09
C VAL A 618 -13.15 -0.56 18.56
N VAL A 619 -13.58 -1.62 17.88
CA VAL A 619 -13.83 -1.66 16.43
C VAL A 619 -15.22 -2.23 16.14
N GLN A 620 -15.83 -1.78 15.04
CA GLN A 620 -17.18 -2.16 14.63
C GLN A 620 -17.18 -3.25 13.56
N GLU A 621 -16.09 -3.36 12.80
CA GLU A 621 -15.95 -4.32 11.71
C GLU A 621 -14.56 -4.96 11.71
N ILE A 622 -14.51 -6.26 11.37
CA ILE A 622 -13.28 -6.99 11.07
C ILE A 622 -13.39 -7.53 9.64
N GLN A 623 -12.40 -7.22 8.80
CA GLN A 623 -12.27 -7.72 7.44
C GLN A 623 -11.07 -8.66 7.34
N LEU A 624 -11.28 -9.86 6.80
CA LEU A 624 -10.22 -10.85 6.55
C LEU A 624 -9.59 -10.65 5.17
N ALA A 625 -8.35 -11.10 5.00
CA ALA A 625 -7.69 -11.10 3.71
C ALA A 625 -8.17 -12.25 2.83
N ASP A 626 -7.97 -12.17 1.52
CA ASP A 626 -8.07 -13.35 0.64
C ASP A 626 -7.07 -14.44 1.06
N GLY A 627 -7.48 -15.71 0.98
CA GLY A 627 -6.75 -16.91 1.41
C GLY A 627 -7.51 -17.68 2.49
N ASP A 628 -7.00 -18.84 2.92
CA ASP A 628 -7.66 -19.64 3.97
C ASP A 628 -7.42 -19.01 5.35
N ASN A 629 -8.47 -18.47 5.96
CA ASN A 629 -8.46 -17.85 7.28
C ASN A 629 -9.08 -18.76 8.35
N TRP A 630 -8.60 -18.64 9.59
CA TRP A 630 -9.26 -19.21 10.76
C TRP A 630 -9.33 -18.16 11.86
N ILE A 631 -10.52 -17.74 12.24
CA ILE A 631 -10.78 -16.78 13.29
C ILE A 631 -11.60 -17.41 14.42
N GLU A 632 -11.13 -17.26 15.66
CA GLU A 632 -11.88 -17.59 16.88
C GLU A 632 -12.28 -16.29 17.58
N LEU A 633 -13.57 -16.11 17.85
CA LEU A 633 -14.13 -14.88 18.42
C LEU A 633 -14.55 -15.08 19.89
N SER A 634 -14.46 -14.01 20.67
CA SER A 634 -14.94 -13.98 22.06
C SER A 634 -16.06 -12.96 22.25
N SER A 635 -16.69 -12.97 23.42
CA SER A 635 -17.74 -12.02 23.80
C SER A 635 -17.26 -10.55 23.85
N ALA A 636 -15.95 -10.32 23.88
CA ALA A 636 -15.36 -8.98 23.86
C ALA A 636 -15.22 -8.42 22.43
N MET A 637 -15.39 -9.25 21.40
CA MET A 637 -15.38 -8.82 20.01
C MET A 637 -16.82 -8.73 19.53
N SER A 638 -17.41 -7.54 19.53
CA SER A 638 -18.75 -7.30 18.97
C SER A 638 -18.63 -6.65 17.60
N GLY A 639 -19.54 -6.94 16.67
CA GLY A 639 -19.61 -6.25 15.38
C GLY A 639 -19.63 -7.18 14.16
N THR A 640 -19.54 -6.56 12.99
CA THR A 640 -19.62 -7.22 11.68
C THR A 640 -18.31 -7.93 11.37
N ILE A 641 -18.39 -9.17 10.89
CA ILE A 641 -17.25 -9.88 10.30
C ILE A 641 -17.47 -9.97 8.79
N ARG A 642 -16.46 -9.63 8.01
CA ARG A 642 -16.41 -9.96 6.58
C ARG A 642 -15.22 -10.84 6.33
N ASP A 643 -15.47 -11.98 5.71
CA ASP A 643 -14.40 -12.86 5.28
C ASP A 643 -13.74 -12.36 3.97
N GLY A 644 -12.70 -13.07 3.54
CA GLY A 644 -12.06 -12.87 2.23
C GLY A 644 -12.25 -14.12 1.39
N ALA A 645 -11.91 -14.07 0.11
CA ALA A 645 -12.05 -15.26 -0.74
C ALA A 645 -11.09 -16.37 -0.27
N GLY A 646 -11.59 -17.58 0.06
CA GLY A 646 -10.77 -18.63 0.68
C GLY A 646 -11.60 -19.79 1.23
N ASN A 647 -11.01 -20.79 1.89
CA ASN A 647 -11.77 -21.72 2.72
C ASN A 647 -11.67 -21.29 4.18
N ASP A 648 -12.55 -20.39 4.57
CA ASP A 648 -12.47 -19.67 5.83
C ASP A 648 -13.19 -20.41 6.96
N ARG A 649 -12.66 -20.27 8.17
CA ARG A 649 -13.23 -20.84 9.39
C ARG A 649 -13.50 -19.74 10.40
N ILE A 650 -14.77 -19.43 10.62
CA ILE A 650 -15.23 -18.43 11.58
C ILE A 650 -15.89 -19.13 12.76
N ASP A 651 -15.24 -19.09 13.92
CA ASP A 651 -15.80 -19.60 15.17
C ASP A 651 -16.30 -18.44 16.04
N ALA A 652 -17.58 -18.12 15.90
CA ALA A 652 -18.30 -17.10 16.66
C ALA A 652 -19.00 -17.65 17.93
N SER A 653 -18.73 -18.89 18.33
CA SER A 653 -19.40 -19.55 19.47
C SER A 653 -19.22 -18.82 20.82
N GLY A 654 -18.19 -17.98 20.94
CA GLY A 654 -17.98 -17.12 22.09
C GLY A 654 -18.83 -15.83 22.14
N ARG A 655 -19.58 -15.51 21.08
CA ARG A 655 -20.40 -14.30 20.94
C ARG A 655 -21.85 -14.52 21.37
N ALA A 656 -22.53 -13.42 21.69
CA ALA A 656 -23.96 -13.40 22.00
C ALA A 656 -24.86 -13.12 20.78
N GLY A 657 -24.29 -12.99 19.58
CA GLY A 657 -24.97 -12.58 18.34
C GLY A 657 -24.10 -11.62 17.52
N GLY A 658 -24.35 -11.52 16.21
CA GLY A 658 -23.65 -10.61 15.30
C GLY A 658 -23.97 -10.84 13.83
N THR A 659 -23.27 -10.10 12.97
CA THR A 659 -23.40 -10.20 11.51
C THR A 659 -22.12 -10.77 10.92
N ILE A 660 -22.24 -11.81 10.09
CA ILE A 660 -21.12 -12.48 9.42
C ILE A 660 -21.41 -12.47 7.92
N TYR A 661 -20.51 -11.92 7.13
CA TYR A 661 -20.53 -11.99 5.67
C TYR A 661 -19.59 -13.11 5.22
N ILE A 662 -20.11 -13.95 4.33
CA ILE A 662 -19.39 -15.05 3.69
C ILE A 662 -19.23 -14.75 2.21
N SER A 663 -18.01 -14.94 1.70
CA SER A 663 -17.62 -14.76 0.31
C SER A 663 -17.26 -16.11 -0.34
N SER A 664 -16.48 -16.11 -1.42
CA SER A 664 -16.25 -17.31 -2.22
C SER A 664 -15.34 -18.32 -1.53
N GLY A 665 -15.81 -19.56 -1.34
CA GLY A 665 -15.08 -20.50 -0.52
C GLY A 665 -15.69 -21.89 -0.33
N ASN A 666 -15.07 -22.66 0.57
CA ASN A 666 -15.74 -23.77 1.27
C ASN A 666 -15.60 -23.49 2.76
N ASP A 667 -16.52 -22.71 3.29
CA ASP A 667 -16.36 -22.01 4.55
C ASP A 667 -16.99 -22.80 5.70
N THR A 668 -16.51 -22.55 6.91
CA THR A 668 -17.03 -23.11 8.15
C THR A 668 -17.38 -21.98 9.10
N VAL A 669 -18.66 -21.72 9.30
CA VAL A 669 -19.17 -20.71 10.24
C VAL A 669 -19.89 -21.40 11.40
N LEU A 670 -19.44 -21.10 12.62
CA LEU A 670 -20.09 -21.47 13.87
C LEU A 670 -20.62 -20.18 14.49
N GLY A 671 -21.94 -20.00 14.54
CA GLY A 671 -22.62 -18.88 15.19
C GLY A 671 -22.43 -18.86 16.71
N GLY A 672 -22.92 -17.80 17.33
CA GLY A 672 -22.94 -17.58 18.77
C GLY A 672 -24.12 -18.26 19.45
N SER A 673 -24.42 -17.84 20.69
CA SER A 673 -25.56 -18.38 21.46
C SER A 673 -26.81 -17.48 21.43
N GLY A 674 -26.85 -16.49 20.56
CA GLY A 674 -27.95 -15.53 20.44
C GLY A 674 -28.30 -15.32 18.99
N TYR A 675 -28.88 -14.18 18.63
CA TYR A 675 -29.32 -13.94 17.25
C TYR A 675 -28.13 -13.62 16.33
N ASP A 676 -27.84 -14.49 15.38
CA ASP A 676 -26.82 -14.29 14.36
C ASP A 676 -27.42 -14.13 12.96
N GLN A 677 -26.88 -13.17 12.20
CA GLN A 677 -27.18 -12.96 10.79
C GLN A 677 -25.97 -13.38 9.95
N ILE A 678 -26.18 -14.36 9.09
CA ILE A 678 -25.15 -14.90 8.20
C ILE A 678 -25.54 -14.54 6.78
N LEU A 679 -24.78 -13.64 6.14
CA LEU A 679 -25.07 -13.11 4.82
C LEU A 679 -24.10 -13.72 3.81
N VAL A 680 -24.63 -14.30 2.74
CA VAL A 680 -23.84 -14.95 1.70
C VAL A 680 -24.01 -14.24 0.36
N ASP A 681 -22.89 -14.00 -0.32
CA ASP A 681 -22.85 -13.41 -1.66
C ASP A 681 -23.01 -14.47 -2.77
N GLY A 682 -23.57 -14.06 -3.91
CA GLY A 682 -24.16 -14.95 -4.92
C GLY A 682 -23.23 -15.95 -5.57
N THR A 683 -23.67 -17.22 -5.54
CA THR A 683 -23.03 -18.45 -6.08
C THR A 683 -21.99 -19.13 -5.19
N ASP A 684 -21.65 -18.54 -4.05
CA ASP A 684 -20.55 -19.03 -3.22
C ASP A 684 -20.96 -20.19 -2.30
N PHE A 685 -22.24 -20.30 -1.95
CA PHE A 685 -22.77 -21.39 -1.11
C PHE A 685 -22.95 -22.71 -1.87
N ASN A 686 -22.42 -23.80 -1.30
CA ASN A 686 -22.46 -25.16 -1.83
C ASN A 686 -22.40 -26.23 -0.72
N ALA A 687 -22.60 -27.50 -1.08
CA ALA A 687 -22.60 -28.64 -0.15
C ALA A 687 -21.35 -28.84 0.73
N ARG A 688 -20.24 -28.14 0.46
CA ARG A 688 -19.03 -28.22 1.29
C ARG A 688 -18.98 -27.16 2.39
N ASP A 689 -19.76 -26.10 2.27
CA ASP A 689 -19.89 -25.09 3.31
C ASP A 689 -20.56 -25.69 4.54
N ARG A 690 -20.11 -25.29 5.72
CA ARG A 690 -20.64 -25.72 7.01
C ARG A 690 -21.08 -24.50 7.80
N ILE A 691 -22.37 -24.41 8.08
CA ILE A 691 -22.95 -23.31 8.84
C ILE A 691 -23.73 -23.89 10.03
N GLU A 692 -23.40 -23.47 11.25
CA GLU A 692 -24.05 -23.96 12.47
C GLU A 692 -24.42 -22.76 13.34
N GLY A 693 -25.72 -22.49 13.54
CA GLY A 693 -26.19 -21.32 14.31
C GLY A 693 -25.79 -21.35 15.78
N ASN A 694 -25.64 -22.55 16.38
CA ASN A 694 -25.32 -22.77 17.81
C ASN A 694 -26.36 -22.22 18.81
N GLY A 695 -27.59 -21.98 18.34
CA GLY A 695 -28.75 -21.69 19.16
C GLY A 695 -29.04 -20.20 19.25
N GLY A 696 -30.28 -19.84 18.99
CA GLY A 696 -30.65 -18.47 18.66
C GLY A 696 -31.83 -18.52 17.69
N ALA A 697 -32.29 -17.37 17.23
CA ALA A 697 -33.22 -17.30 16.10
C ALA A 697 -32.42 -16.91 14.85
N ASP A 698 -31.47 -17.75 14.48
CA ASP A 698 -30.43 -17.39 13.51
C ASP A 698 -30.97 -17.35 12.08
N VAL A 699 -30.47 -16.40 11.29
CA VAL A 699 -30.91 -16.14 9.92
C VAL A 699 -29.76 -16.34 8.94
N LEU A 700 -30.01 -17.13 7.90
CA LEU A 700 -29.13 -17.27 6.74
C LEU A 700 -29.71 -16.50 5.55
N THR A 701 -29.08 -15.39 5.17
CA THR A 701 -29.55 -14.50 4.11
C THR A 701 -28.69 -14.65 2.85
N PHE A 702 -29.34 -14.92 1.73
CA PHE A 702 -28.73 -14.91 0.39
C PHE A 702 -29.04 -13.59 -0.31
N ARG A 703 -28.00 -12.83 -0.65
CA ARG A 703 -28.18 -11.47 -1.20
C ARG A 703 -28.42 -11.44 -2.72
N ASP A 704 -27.89 -12.43 -3.42
CA ASP A 704 -27.98 -12.57 -4.89
C ASP A 704 -28.70 -13.88 -5.28
N GLY A 705 -29.10 -13.99 -6.55
CA GLY A 705 -29.93 -15.09 -7.03
C GLY A 705 -29.20 -16.42 -7.04
N VAL A 706 -29.76 -17.44 -6.39
CA VAL A 706 -29.12 -18.75 -6.21
C VAL A 706 -30.05 -19.91 -6.56
N HIS A 707 -29.44 -21.05 -6.92
CA HIS A 707 -30.15 -22.31 -7.17
C HIS A 707 -29.62 -23.38 -6.21
N LEU A 708 -30.39 -23.68 -5.17
CA LEU A 708 -29.98 -24.54 -4.06
C LEU A 708 -30.74 -25.86 -4.07
N THR A 709 -30.04 -26.93 -3.71
CA THR A 709 -30.59 -28.28 -3.55
C THR A 709 -30.47 -28.74 -2.10
N GLU A 710 -31.20 -29.79 -1.72
CA GLU A 710 -31.09 -30.39 -0.37
C GLU A 710 -29.63 -30.76 -0.02
N ALA A 711 -28.83 -31.15 -1.00
CA ALA A 711 -27.43 -31.50 -0.79
C ALA A 711 -26.58 -30.31 -0.35
N ASP A 712 -26.91 -29.09 -0.77
CA ASP A 712 -26.16 -27.88 -0.42
C ASP A 712 -26.31 -27.54 1.08
N PHE A 713 -27.41 -27.97 1.69
CA PHE A 713 -27.69 -27.78 3.10
C PHE A 713 -27.24 -28.93 4.01
N ALA A 714 -26.54 -29.95 3.47
CA ALA A 714 -26.19 -31.16 4.23
C ALA A 714 -25.35 -30.91 5.49
N GLN A 715 -24.68 -29.75 5.57
CA GLN A 715 -23.83 -29.33 6.68
C GLN A 715 -24.35 -28.04 7.36
N VAL A 716 -25.60 -27.65 7.11
CA VAL A 716 -26.28 -26.55 7.81
C VAL A 716 -27.03 -27.09 9.02
N ARG A 717 -26.96 -26.39 10.15
CA ARG A 717 -27.63 -26.77 11.41
C ARG A 717 -28.03 -25.54 12.21
N ASP A 718 -29.06 -25.68 13.04
CA ASP A 718 -29.51 -24.67 14.00
C ASP A 718 -29.81 -23.28 13.38
N ILE A 719 -30.27 -23.25 12.12
CA ILE A 719 -30.75 -22.03 11.45
C ILE A 719 -32.27 -22.01 11.52
N GLY A 720 -32.85 -20.94 12.06
CA GLY A 720 -34.31 -20.81 12.23
C GLY A 720 -35.02 -20.30 10.97
N GLU A 721 -34.33 -19.44 10.21
CA GLU A 721 -34.90 -18.71 9.09
C GLU A 721 -33.89 -18.64 7.92
N ILE A 722 -34.39 -18.77 6.69
CA ILE A 722 -33.60 -18.56 5.48
C ILE A 722 -34.26 -17.46 4.65
N GLU A 723 -33.48 -16.43 4.33
CA GLU A 723 -33.94 -15.25 3.60
C GLU A 723 -33.26 -15.15 2.23
N PHE A 724 -34.02 -14.79 1.20
CA PHE A 724 -33.55 -14.57 -0.16
C PHE A 724 -33.94 -13.16 -0.63
N LEU A 725 -32.96 -12.29 -0.84
CA LEU A 725 -33.20 -10.90 -1.25
C LEU A 725 -33.41 -10.72 -2.77
N SER A 726 -33.28 -11.80 -3.54
CA SER A 726 -33.43 -11.80 -5.00
C SER A 726 -33.91 -13.16 -5.54
N SER A 727 -34.26 -13.20 -6.84
CA SER A 727 -34.83 -14.38 -7.50
C SER A 727 -33.99 -15.64 -7.33
N SER A 728 -34.53 -16.61 -6.59
CA SER A 728 -33.81 -17.80 -6.13
C SER A 728 -34.69 -19.04 -6.17
N SER A 729 -34.07 -20.21 -6.31
CA SER A 729 -34.76 -21.50 -6.22
C SER A 729 -34.17 -22.39 -5.13
N ILE A 730 -35.01 -23.09 -4.38
CA ILE A 730 -34.61 -24.04 -3.35
C ILE A 730 -35.43 -25.33 -3.42
N ALA A 731 -34.77 -26.48 -3.32
CA ALA A 731 -35.41 -27.77 -3.10
C ALA A 731 -35.13 -28.25 -1.66
N LEU A 732 -36.19 -28.55 -0.90
CA LEU A 732 -36.13 -28.95 0.51
C LEU A 732 -36.34 -30.46 0.70
N GLY A 733 -35.85 -30.97 1.82
CA GLY A 733 -36.13 -32.32 2.31
C GLY A 733 -36.05 -32.38 3.83
N ASP A 734 -36.43 -33.53 4.41
CA ASP A 734 -36.52 -33.73 5.88
C ASP A 734 -35.24 -33.35 6.63
N ALA A 735 -34.07 -33.57 6.03
CA ALA A 735 -32.78 -33.44 6.69
C ALA A 735 -32.48 -32.00 7.13
N LEU A 736 -32.85 -31.00 6.32
CA LEU A 736 -32.65 -29.60 6.66
C LEU A 736 -33.59 -29.17 7.78
N ILE A 737 -34.88 -29.50 7.70
CA ILE A 737 -35.86 -29.09 8.73
C ILE A 737 -35.54 -29.77 10.06
N ALA A 738 -35.17 -31.06 10.06
CA ALA A 738 -34.73 -31.75 11.26
C ALA A 738 -33.48 -31.12 11.91
N SER A 739 -32.64 -30.45 11.12
CA SER A 739 -31.41 -29.80 11.60
C SER A 739 -31.65 -28.49 12.35
N THR A 740 -32.84 -27.88 12.23
CA THR A 740 -33.19 -26.62 12.91
C THR A 740 -33.65 -26.83 14.35
N GLY A 741 -33.86 -28.09 14.76
CA GLY A 741 -34.46 -28.45 16.06
C GLY A 741 -35.95 -28.11 16.16
N SER A 742 -36.54 -27.56 15.10
CA SER A 742 -37.96 -27.28 14.93
C SER A 742 -38.61 -28.34 14.03
N ASN A 743 -39.94 -28.41 14.04
CA ASN A 743 -40.72 -29.16 13.05
C ASN A 743 -41.16 -28.26 11.88
N ARG A 744 -40.70 -27.01 11.82
CA ARG A 744 -41.02 -26.02 10.80
C ARG A 744 -39.81 -25.19 10.44
N ILE A 745 -39.70 -24.82 9.16
CA ILE A 745 -38.73 -23.84 8.65
C ILE A 745 -39.48 -22.64 8.05
N GLU A 746 -38.92 -21.45 8.22
CA GLU A 746 -39.42 -20.21 7.62
C GLU A 746 -38.50 -19.80 6.46
N LEU A 747 -39.10 -19.59 5.28
CA LEU A 747 -38.44 -19.09 4.10
C LEU A 747 -39.02 -17.72 3.72
N GLN A 748 -38.16 -16.73 3.53
CA GLN A 748 -38.57 -15.40 3.09
C GLN A 748 -37.96 -15.07 1.73
N PHE A 749 -38.77 -14.60 0.79
CA PHE A 749 -38.35 -14.25 -0.57
C PHE A 749 -38.73 -12.82 -0.95
N GLY A 750 -37.83 -12.18 -1.69
CA GLY A 750 -38.07 -10.87 -2.30
C GLY A 750 -38.83 -10.91 -3.62
N TRP A 751 -38.35 -11.68 -4.62
CA TRP A 751 -38.92 -11.69 -5.97
C TRP A 751 -38.84 -13.08 -6.64
N ASP A 752 -39.85 -13.52 -7.38
CA ASP A 752 -39.84 -14.73 -8.23
C ASP A 752 -39.32 -16.01 -7.49
N ALA A 753 -39.93 -16.34 -6.36
CA ALA A 753 -39.57 -17.47 -5.52
C ALA A 753 -39.85 -18.82 -6.20
N MET A 754 -38.88 -19.73 -6.23
CA MET A 754 -39.09 -21.10 -6.71
C MET A 754 -38.78 -22.12 -5.60
N VAL A 755 -39.80 -22.59 -4.89
CA VAL A 755 -39.67 -23.54 -3.77
C VAL A 755 -40.25 -24.90 -4.14
N ASP A 756 -39.45 -25.96 -3.98
CA ASP A 756 -39.90 -27.35 -4.09
C ASP A 756 -39.70 -28.08 -2.75
N ALA A 757 -40.77 -28.20 -1.96
CA ALA A 757 -40.80 -28.95 -0.71
C ALA A 757 -41.44 -30.34 -0.83
N SER A 758 -41.65 -30.85 -2.05
CA SER A 758 -42.38 -32.11 -2.29
C SER A 758 -41.74 -33.36 -1.65
N ALA A 759 -40.47 -33.29 -1.26
CA ALA A 759 -39.76 -34.35 -0.55
C ALA A 759 -39.89 -34.29 0.98
N VAL A 760 -40.57 -33.29 1.54
CA VAL A 760 -40.78 -33.10 2.98
C VAL A 760 -41.91 -34.00 3.48
N SER A 761 -41.63 -34.78 4.52
CA SER A 761 -42.57 -35.72 5.12
C SER A 761 -43.60 -35.04 6.03
N ALA A 762 -44.69 -35.74 6.32
CA ALA A 762 -45.83 -35.23 7.09
C ALA A 762 -45.52 -34.84 8.55
N ASP A 763 -44.34 -35.16 9.07
CA ASP A 763 -43.90 -34.75 10.42
C ASP A 763 -43.41 -33.28 10.45
N TYR A 764 -43.18 -32.67 9.29
CA TYR A 764 -42.60 -31.35 9.11
C TYR A 764 -43.52 -30.43 8.32
N ALA A 765 -43.35 -29.12 8.49
CA ALA A 765 -44.09 -28.08 7.77
C ALA A 765 -43.14 -27.01 7.21
N VAL A 766 -43.53 -26.37 6.11
CA VAL A 766 -42.80 -25.25 5.50
C VAL A 766 -43.68 -24.00 5.57
N SER A 767 -43.10 -22.91 6.06
CA SER A 767 -43.67 -21.58 5.91
C SER A 767 -42.94 -20.82 4.84
N ILE A 768 -43.67 -20.29 3.88
CA ILE A 768 -43.12 -19.45 2.82
C ILE A 768 -43.75 -18.09 2.93
N LEU A 769 -42.93 -17.06 3.08
CA LEU A 769 -43.32 -15.66 2.99
C LEU A 769 -42.73 -15.09 1.70
N THR A 770 -43.59 -14.58 0.82
CA THR A 770 -43.19 -13.96 -0.45
C THR A 770 -43.93 -12.64 -0.66
N ILE A 771 -43.35 -11.75 -1.46
CA ILE A 771 -43.88 -10.38 -1.64
C ILE A 771 -44.24 -9.99 -3.07
N SER A 772 -43.52 -10.42 -4.12
CA SER A 772 -43.79 -10.01 -5.50
C SER A 772 -43.12 -10.95 -6.51
N GLY A 773 -43.59 -10.96 -7.77
CA GLY A 773 -43.04 -11.79 -8.84
C GLY A 773 -43.94 -12.97 -9.20
N ALA A 774 -43.52 -13.80 -10.16
CA ALA A 774 -44.22 -15.02 -10.54
C ALA A 774 -43.64 -16.21 -9.77
N ASP A 775 -44.25 -16.51 -8.63
CA ASP A 775 -43.76 -17.49 -7.67
C ASP A 775 -44.20 -18.92 -8.01
N HIS A 776 -43.35 -19.91 -7.73
CA HIS A 776 -43.67 -21.33 -7.87
C HIS A 776 -43.35 -22.04 -6.56
N LEU A 777 -44.38 -22.27 -5.76
CA LEU A 777 -44.29 -22.79 -4.40
C LEU A 777 -44.95 -24.18 -4.35
N VAL A 778 -44.21 -25.18 -3.92
CA VAL A 778 -44.69 -26.55 -3.74
C VAL A 778 -44.44 -26.98 -2.29
N GLY A 779 -45.50 -27.40 -1.59
CA GLY A 779 -45.49 -27.93 -0.24
C GLY A 779 -45.07 -29.41 -0.16
N GLY A 780 -44.82 -29.88 1.06
CA GLY A 780 -44.62 -31.28 1.40
C GLY A 780 -45.90 -31.94 1.91
N ALA A 781 -45.81 -33.13 2.48
CA ALA A 781 -46.99 -33.84 3.00
C ALA A 781 -47.53 -33.30 4.35
N GLY A 782 -46.95 -32.20 4.85
CA GLY A 782 -47.20 -31.57 6.13
C GLY A 782 -48.33 -30.54 6.10
N ALA A 783 -48.38 -29.67 7.12
CA ALA A 783 -49.30 -28.52 7.16
C ALA A 783 -48.53 -27.27 6.74
N ASP A 784 -48.51 -26.97 5.45
CA ASP A 784 -47.69 -25.89 4.89
C ASP A 784 -48.45 -24.57 4.85
N ILE A 785 -47.71 -23.47 4.95
CA ILE A 785 -48.26 -22.12 4.96
C ILE A 785 -47.59 -21.31 3.86
N PHE A 786 -48.40 -20.81 2.92
CA PHE A 786 -47.99 -19.95 1.83
C PHE A 786 -48.54 -18.55 2.09
N ASN A 787 -47.69 -17.60 2.46
CA ASN A 787 -48.10 -16.26 2.87
C ASN A 787 -47.60 -15.21 1.86
N PHE A 788 -48.53 -14.56 1.18
CA PHE A 788 -48.24 -13.51 0.21
C PHE A 788 -48.48 -12.14 0.84
N TYR A 789 -47.42 -11.35 1.08
CA TYR A 789 -47.43 -10.10 1.85
C TYR A 789 -46.89 -8.90 1.05
N GLU A 790 -47.28 -7.64 1.32
CA GLU A 790 -46.66 -6.47 0.66
C GLU A 790 -45.49 -5.91 1.47
N GLY A 791 -44.29 -5.84 0.87
CA GLY A 791 -43.14 -5.16 1.46
C GLY A 791 -43.41 -3.66 1.71
N SER A 792 -42.73 -3.05 2.69
CA SER A 792 -43.04 -1.71 3.25
C SER A 792 -42.92 -0.48 2.32
N LEU A 793 -43.01 -0.64 0.99
CA LEU A 793 -42.89 0.42 -0.01
C LEU A 793 -44.20 0.52 -0.79
N ALA A 794 -44.93 1.59 -0.51
CA ALA A 794 -46.34 1.84 -0.87
C ALA A 794 -46.68 1.98 -2.38
N TYR A 795 -46.18 1.14 -3.30
CA TYR A 795 -46.41 1.32 -4.74
C TYR A 795 -46.51 0.09 -5.66
N GLU A 796 -46.47 -1.14 -5.15
CA GLU A 796 -46.70 -2.33 -6.01
C GLU A 796 -48.17 -2.81 -5.90
N PRO A 797 -48.75 -3.44 -6.93
CA PRO A 797 -50.03 -4.14 -6.85
C PRO A 797 -49.87 -5.49 -6.15
N THR A 798 -50.88 -5.92 -5.38
CA THR A 798 -51.11 -7.25 -4.79
C THR A 798 -49.98 -8.28 -4.98
N SER A 799 -49.38 -8.74 -3.87
CA SER A 799 -48.29 -9.73 -3.85
C SER A 799 -48.58 -11.04 -4.59
N PHE A 800 -49.84 -11.44 -4.71
CA PHE A 800 -50.30 -12.58 -5.50
C PHE A 800 -50.74 -12.13 -6.91
N VAL A 801 -50.10 -12.63 -7.96
CA VAL A 801 -50.22 -12.17 -9.36
C VAL A 801 -50.45 -13.31 -10.36
N SER A 802 -50.83 -12.94 -11.60
CA SER A 802 -51.01 -13.91 -12.68
C SER A 802 -49.66 -14.49 -13.11
N GLY A 803 -49.47 -15.78 -12.86
CA GLY A 803 -48.19 -16.47 -13.06
C GLY A 803 -47.78 -17.30 -11.85
N ASP A 804 -48.35 -16.99 -10.68
CA ASP A 804 -48.09 -17.75 -9.45
C ASP A 804 -48.64 -19.17 -9.54
N VAL A 805 -47.85 -20.10 -9.01
CA VAL A 805 -48.18 -21.52 -8.87
C VAL A 805 -47.99 -21.88 -7.41
N VAL A 806 -49.07 -22.25 -6.74
CA VAL A 806 -49.05 -22.71 -5.34
C VAL A 806 -49.64 -24.11 -5.31
N VAL A 807 -48.81 -25.08 -4.97
CA VAL A 807 -49.20 -26.48 -4.83
C VAL A 807 -48.98 -26.83 -3.36
N GLY A 808 -50.02 -27.20 -2.63
CA GLY A 808 -49.85 -27.79 -1.31
C GLY A 808 -49.28 -29.20 -1.38
N GLY A 809 -49.54 -29.99 -0.35
CA GLY A 809 -49.11 -31.37 -0.21
C GLY A 809 -50.08 -32.40 -0.77
N ASP A 810 -49.60 -33.65 -0.89
CA ASP A 810 -50.48 -34.82 -1.04
C ASP A 810 -50.90 -35.43 0.32
N GLY A 811 -50.63 -34.68 1.40
CA GLY A 811 -50.91 -35.03 2.79
C GLY A 811 -52.39 -34.98 3.16
N ALA A 812 -52.68 -35.31 4.41
CA ALA A 812 -54.00 -35.12 5.03
C ALA A 812 -54.00 -33.94 6.02
N ALA A 813 -52.89 -33.23 6.11
CA ALA A 813 -52.75 -32.00 6.87
C ALA A 813 -53.38 -30.83 6.09
N ILE A 814 -53.63 -29.72 6.79
CA ILE A 814 -54.28 -28.55 6.19
C ILE A 814 -53.20 -27.63 5.66
N ASP A 815 -53.11 -27.51 4.34
CA ASP A 815 -52.29 -26.52 3.69
C ASP A 815 -53.04 -25.20 3.58
N THR A 816 -52.39 -24.13 4.02
CA THR A 816 -52.98 -22.81 4.16
C THR A 816 -52.36 -21.82 3.19
N LEU A 817 -53.17 -21.20 2.35
CA LEU A 817 -52.80 -20.04 1.54
C LEU A 817 -53.32 -18.77 2.24
N ILE A 818 -52.42 -17.88 2.61
CA ILE A 818 -52.73 -16.59 3.21
C ILE A 818 -52.54 -15.52 2.14
N LEU A 819 -53.62 -14.81 1.84
CA LEU A 819 -53.64 -13.70 0.90
C LEU A 819 -53.86 -12.41 1.69
N ASN A 820 -52.90 -11.49 1.60
CA ASN A 820 -53.00 -10.19 2.23
C ASN A 820 -53.24 -9.10 1.16
N TYR A 821 -54.01 -8.07 1.52
CA TYR A 821 -54.11 -6.80 0.78
C TYR A 821 -54.59 -6.91 -0.69
N GLY A 822 -55.70 -7.60 -0.95
CA GLY A 822 -56.32 -7.68 -2.29
C GLY A 822 -57.82 -7.39 -2.28
N ALA A 823 -58.37 -6.92 -3.41
CA ALA A 823 -59.81 -6.65 -3.53
C ALA A 823 -60.55 -7.66 -4.42
N VAL A 824 -59.86 -8.35 -5.34
CA VAL A 824 -60.48 -9.32 -6.28
C VAL A 824 -59.49 -10.42 -6.67
N TYR A 825 -59.82 -11.67 -6.35
CA TYR A 825 -59.12 -12.92 -6.69
C TYR A 825 -60.05 -13.78 -7.57
N ASP A 826 -59.89 -13.69 -8.89
CA ASP A 826 -60.73 -14.42 -9.86
C ASP A 826 -60.18 -15.81 -10.21
N ALA A 827 -60.99 -16.60 -10.93
CA ALA A 827 -60.60 -17.94 -11.35
C ALA A 827 -59.33 -17.98 -12.25
N ALA A 828 -58.99 -16.89 -12.94
CA ALA A 828 -57.80 -16.83 -13.78
C ALA A 828 -56.54 -16.65 -12.92
N LEU A 829 -56.62 -15.84 -11.87
CA LEU A 829 -55.52 -15.61 -10.93
C LEU A 829 -55.23 -16.85 -10.08
N LEU A 830 -56.26 -17.55 -9.61
CA LEU A 830 -56.13 -18.77 -8.80
C LEU A 830 -55.86 -20.03 -9.63
N SER A 831 -55.72 -19.93 -10.95
CA SER A 831 -55.57 -21.08 -11.84
C SER A 831 -54.30 -21.91 -11.59
N GLY A 832 -53.30 -21.34 -10.93
CA GLY A 832 -52.08 -22.01 -10.49
C GLY A 832 -52.14 -22.59 -9.07
N VAL A 833 -53.27 -22.45 -8.35
CA VAL A 833 -53.42 -22.93 -6.97
C VAL A 833 -54.04 -24.34 -6.98
N SER A 834 -53.42 -25.26 -6.23
CA SER A 834 -53.92 -26.62 -6.05
C SER A 834 -53.45 -27.24 -4.73
N GLY A 835 -54.19 -28.22 -4.21
CA GLY A 835 -53.83 -28.93 -2.97
C GLY A 835 -53.88 -28.05 -1.73
N ILE A 836 -54.73 -27.02 -1.70
CA ILE A 836 -54.90 -26.11 -0.56
C ILE A 836 -56.24 -26.42 0.10
N GLU A 837 -56.24 -26.71 1.40
CA GLU A 837 -57.44 -26.97 2.19
C GLU A 837 -57.99 -25.72 2.88
N LYS A 838 -57.16 -24.68 3.05
CA LYS A 838 -57.56 -23.44 3.72
C LYS A 838 -57.03 -22.20 2.99
N ILE A 839 -57.91 -21.23 2.77
CA ILE A 839 -57.55 -19.88 2.32
C ILE A 839 -57.92 -18.90 3.44
N ASP A 840 -56.93 -18.16 3.93
CA ASP A 840 -57.14 -17.06 4.88
C ASP A 840 -56.95 -15.73 4.13
N LEU A 841 -58.01 -14.92 4.09
CA LEU A 841 -57.98 -13.55 3.59
C LEU A 841 -57.74 -12.63 4.80
N ASN A 842 -56.52 -12.19 4.98
CA ASN A 842 -56.06 -11.52 6.21
C ASN A 842 -55.86 -10.01 6.00
N VAL A 843 -56.17 -9.20 7.01
CA VAL A 843 -55.85 -7.76 7.04
C VAL A 843 -54.84 -7.47 8.16
N PHE A 844 -53.55 -7.63 7.89
CA PHE A 844 -52.51 -7.35 8.89
C PHE A 844 -52.02 -5.89 8.84
N TYR A 845 -52.75 -4.94 9.45
CA TYR A 845 -52.27 -3.55 9.59
C TYR A 845 -51.33 -3.35 10.79
N TRP A 846 -50.09 -2.97 10.50
CA TRP A 846 -49.29 -2.05 11.31
C TRP A 846 -48.79 -0.94 10.39
N TYR A 847 -49.46 0.21 10.33
CA TYR A 847 -48.85 1.36 9.68
C TYR A 847 -48.04 2.18 10.70
N ARG A 848 -46.75 2.32 10.42
CA ARG A 848 -45.78 3.06 11.21
C ARG A 848 -45.45 4.36 10.49
N ASP A 849 -46.26 5.39 10.70
CA ASP A 849 -46.01 6.71 10.12
C ASP A 849 -44.77 7.35 10.76
N TYR A 850 -43.70 7.52 9.97
CA TYR A 850 -42.51 8.25 10.39
C TYR A 850 -42.67 9.74 10.08
N TYR A 851 -42.91 10.55 11.11
CA TYR A 851 -42.70 11.99 11.03
C TYR A 851 -41.30 12.34 11.54
N TYR A 852 -40.51 12.99 10.69
CA TYR A 852 -39.17 13.48 11.02
C TYR A 852 -39.27 14.93 11.53
N ASP A 853 -39.18 15.13 12.85
CA ASP A 853 -38.91 16.44 13.46
C ASP A 853 -38.12 16.27 14.77
N ASP A 854 -37.02 17.01 14.90
CA ASP A 854 -36.22 17.23 16.12
C ASP A 854 -35.85 16.00 17.01
N GLY A 855 -35.40 14.89 16.40
CA GLY A 855 -34.58 13.89 17.09
C GLY A 855 -35.27 13.07 18.19
N TYR A 856 -36.60 12.98 18.18
CA TYR A 856 -37.37 12.09 19.07
C TYR A 856 -38.44 11.32 18.27
N TYR A 857 -38.48 10.00 18.46
CA TYR A 857 -39.55 9.16 17.92
C TYR A 857 -40.82 9.34 18.75
N TRP A 858 -41.92 9.73 18.11
CA TRP A 858 -43.27 9.61 18.67
C TRP A 858 -44.05 8.61 17.82
N TYR A 859 -44.82 7.73 18.47
CA TYR A 859 -45.74 6.81 17.81
C TYR A 859 -47.19 7.25 18.07
N THR A 860 -48.03 7.13 17.05
CA THR A 860 -49.48 7.19 17.18
C THR A 860 -50.05 5.92 16.56
N GLU A 861 -50.73 5.11 17.38
CA GLU A 861 -51.46 3.93 16.93
C GLU A 861 -52.74 4.38 16.18
N GLY A 862 -52.88 3.99 14.92
CA GLY A 862 -54.10 4.20 14.11
C GLY A 862 -55.00 2.96 14.13
N PRO A 863 -56.33 3.10 13.96
CA PRO A 863 -57.25 1.96 13.91
C PRO A 863 -57.13 1.18 12.59
N TYR A 864 -57.47 -0.11 12.64
CA TYR A 864 -57.65 -1.02 11.50
C TYR A 864 -58.49 -0.37 10.39
N GLU A 865 -57.98 -0.28 9.15
CA GLU A 865 -58.82 -0.04 7.97
C GLU A 865 -59.29 -1.40 7.44
N SER A 866 -60.60 -1.58 7.28
CA SER A 866 -61.23 -2.79 6.71
C SER A 866 -60.99 -2.85 5.20
N ALA A 867 -60.57 -4.00 4.67
CA ALA A 867 -60.38 -4.22 3.24
C ALA A 867 -61.46 -5.18 2.73
N ASP A 868 -62.19 -4.80 1.68
CA ASP A 868 -63.22 -5.64 1.07
C ASP A 868 -62.58 -6.60 0.04
N TYR A 869 -62.72 -7.90 0.25
CA TYR A 869 -62.23 -8.97 -0.62
C TYR A 869 -63.33 -9.52 -1.54
N SER A 870 -62.94 -10.00 -2.73
CA SER A 870 -63.81 -10.80 -3.59
C SER A 870 -63.04 -12.02 -4.09
N LEU A 871 -63.54 -13.23 -3.80
CA LEU A 871 -62.89 -14.51 -4.13
C LEU A 871 -63.82 -15.39 -4.96
N GLU A 872 -63.39 -15.79 -6.17
CA GLU A 872 -64.10 -16.75 -7.01
C GLU A 872 -63.56 -18.17 -6.79
N ILE A 873 -64.40 -19.07 -6.29
CA ILE A 873 -64.05 -20.47 -5.95
C ILE A 873 -64.59 -21.39 -7.06
N THR A 874 -63.72 -22.24 -7.61
CA THR A 874 -64.04 -23.11 -8.75
C THR A 874 -63.74 -24.58 -8.49
N ASP A 875 -64.34 -25.47 -9.29
CA ASP A 875 -64.09 -26.92 -9.25
C ASP A 875 -62.59 -27.25 -9.35
N ALA A 876 -61.83 -26.49 -10.14
CA ALA A 876 -60.40 -26.72 -10.33
C ALA A 876 -59.62 -26.57 -9.02
N LEU A 877 -59.96 -25.54 -8.22
CA LEU A 877 -59.35 -25.27 -6.93
C LEU A 877 -59.70 -26.38 -5.92
N VAL A 878 -61.00 -26.63 -5.72
CA VAL A 878 -61.49 -27.54 -4.66
C VAL A 878 -61.23 -29.02 -4.99
N SER A 879 -61.20 -29.41 -6.27
CA SER A 879 -60.97 -30.81 -6.68
C SER A 879 -59.60 -31.36 -6.27
N THR A 880 -58.67 -30.48 -5.94
CA THR A 880 -57.32 -30.82 -5.52
C THR A 880 -57.13 -30.78 -4.01
N ALA A 881 -58.04 -30.17 -3.26
CA ALA A 881 -58.02 -30.14 -1.80
C ALA A 881 -58.34 -31.52 -1.21
N HIS A 882 -57.73 -31.86 -0.08
CA HIS A 882 -57.92 -33.14 0.60
C HIS A 882 -59.40 -33.35 0.98
N GLY A 883 -60.00 -34.40 0.45
CA GLY A 883 -61.41 -34.71 0.70
C GLY A 883 -62.41 -33.87 -0.09
N GLY A 884 -61.96 -33.01 -1.01
CA GLY A 884 -62.81 -32.19 -1.86
C GLY A 884 -63.55 -31.07 -1.11
N ARG A 885 -62.95 -30.57 -0.01
CA ARG A 885 -63.48 -29.48 0.81
C ARG A 885 -62.45 -28.37 0.99
N LEU A 886 -62.88 -27.12 0.84
CA LEU A 886 -62.05 -25.93 1.02
C LEU A 886 -62.63 -25.06 2.14
N GLN A 887 -61.80 -24.66 3.09
CA GLN A 887 -62.14 -23.65 4.09
C GLN A 887 -61.68 -22.27 3.60
N VAL A 888 -62.55 -21.27 3.68
CA VAL A 888 -62.21 -19.87 3.41
C VAL A 888 -62.65 -19.02 4.59
N VAL A 889 -61.73 -18.23 5.12
CA VAL A 889 -62.00 -17.28 6.19
C VAL A 889 -61.63 -15.88 5.70
N SER A 890 -62.56 -14.94 5.72
CA SER A 890 -62.29 -13.52 5.57
C SER A 890 -62.39 -12.84 6.93
N GLU A 891 -61.47 -11.92 7.26
CA GLU A 891 -61.35 -11.37 8.63
C GLU A 891 -62.21 -10.12 8.89
N TYR A 892 -61.94 -9.02 8.19
CA TYR A 892 -62.59 -7.72 8.37
C TYR A 892 -62.84 -7.08 6.99
N GLY A 893 -64.08 -6.71 6.67
CA GLY A 893 -64.43 -6.14 5.37
C GLY A 893 -65.84 -6.55 4.95
N ASN A 894 -66.38 -5.93 3.90
CA ASN A 894 -67.61 -6.42 3.28
C ASN A 894 -67.20 -7.32 2.10
N ASP A 895 -67.06 -8.61 2.37
CA ASP A 895 -66.40 -9.56 1.49
C ASP A 895 -67.41 -10.30 0.58
N ILE A 896 -66.93 -10.78 -0.57
CA ILE A 896 -67.70 -11.60 -1.51
C ILE A 896 -66.97 -12.92 -1.72
N LEU A 897 -67.46 -14.00 -1.11
CA LEU A 897 -66.95 -15.35 -1.30
C LEU A 897 -67.91 -16.13 -2.21
N ASP A 898 -67.54 -16.27 -3.49
CA ASP A 898 -68.41 -16.83 -4.54
C ASP A 898 -67.96 -18.22 -4.97
N ALA A 899 -68.60 -19.25 -4.42
CA ALA A 899 -68.46 -20.64 -4.85
C ALA A 899 -69.64 -21.13 -5.73
N SER A 900 -70.42 -20.22 -6.31
CA SER A 900 -71.61 -20.56 -7.12
C SER A 900 -71.34 -21.42 -8.35
N THR A 901 -70.07 -21.54 -8.76
CA THR A 901 -69.64 -22.37 -9.89
C THR A 901 -69.32 -23.82 -9.51
N LEU A 902 -69.30 -24.16 -8.21
CA LEU A 902 -68.98 -25.50 -7.75
C LEU A 902 -70.02 -26.55 -8.16
N SER A 903 -69.53 -27.74 -8.47
CA SER A 903 -70.34 -28.91 -8.79
C SER A 903 -70.18 -30.04 -7.76
N ALA A 904 -71.28 -30.75 -7.48
CA ALA A 904 -71.22 -31.90 -6.58
C ALA A 904 -70.20 -32.96 -7.08
N PRO A 905 -69.36 -33.55 -6.19
CA PRO A 905 -69.53 -33.62 -4.74
C PRO A 905 -68.65 -32.65 -3.92
N TYR A 906 -68.13 -31.57 -4.51
CA TYR A 906 -67.29 -30.61 -3.78
C TYR A 906 -68.09 -29.82 -2.74
N SER A 907 -67.42 -29.32 -1.71
CA SER A 907 -68.06 -28.52 -0.64
C SER A 907 -67.14 -27.41 -0.13
N VAL A 908 -67.70 -26.34 0.42
CA VAL A 908 -66.95 -25.23 1.04
C VAL A 908 -67.38 -24.95 2.48
N ASP A 909 -66.44 -24.48 3.27
CA ASP A 909 -66.70 -23.82 4.56
C ASP A 909 -66.33 -22.35 4.42
N LEU A 910 -67.33 -21.48 4.31
CA LEU A 910 -67.16 -20.03 4.16
C LEU A 910 -67.47 -19.34 5.49
N ASP A 911 -66.52 -18.54 5.97
CA ASP A 911 -66.63 -17.72 7.18
C ASP A 911 -66.31 -16.25 6.83
N GLY A 912 -67.32 -15.37 6.91
CA GLY A 912 -67.19 -13.94 6.62
C GLY A 912 -66.59 -13.10 7.76
N SER A 913 -66.59 -13.64 8.99
CA SER A 913 -66.15 -12.99 10.23
C SER A 913 -66.77 -11.62 10.56
N TYR A 914 -66.31 -10.50 10.00
CA TYR A 914 -66.76 -9.15 10.37
C TYR A 914 -66.99 -8.26 9.13
N GLY A 915 -68.22 -7.79 8.96
CA GLY A 915 -68.67 -6.86 7.92
C GLY A 915 -69.97 -7.34 7.29
N ASP A 916 -70.50 -6.62 6.31
CA ASP A 916 -71.72 -7.03 5.58
C ASP A 916 -71.33 -7.88 4.35
N ASP A 917 -71.25 -9.20 4.52
CA ASP A 917 -70.65 -10.15 3.57
C ASP A 917 -71.65 -10.76 2.56
N GLN A 918 -71.13 -11.31 1.46
CA GLN A 918 -71.88 -12.12 0.49
C GLN A 918 -71.22 -13.48 0.30
N LEU A 919 -71.86 -14.54 0.79
CA LEU A 919 -71.35 -15.90 0.74
C LEU A 919 -72.24 -16.78 -0.16
N LEU A 920 -71.65 -17.41 -1.19
CA LEU A 920 -72.34 -18.32 -2.10
C LEU A 920 -71.66 -19.71 -2.06
N GLY A 921 -72.38 -20.78 -1.66
CA GLY A 921 -71.85 -22.13 -1.45
C GLY A 921 -71.70 -22.99 -2.72
N GLY A 922 -72.69 -22.93 -3.63
CA GLY A 922 -72.62 -23.63 -4.92
C GLY A 922 -73.41 -24.94 -4.92
N ALA A 923 -72.80 -26.06 -5.31
CA ALA A 923 -73.46 -27.35 -5.19
C ALA A 923 -72.59 -28.28 -4.34
N GLY A 924 -73.15 -28.93 -3.33
CA GLY A 924 -72.31 -29.58 -2.33
C GLY A 924 -73.04 -29.91 -1.04
N GLN A 925 -72.29 -29.93 0.06
CA GLN A 925 -72.84 -29.77 1.41
C GLN A 925 -72.01 -28.67 2.03
N ASP A 926 -72.46 -27.44 1.84
CA ASP A 926 -71.68 -26.25 2.15
C ASP A 926 -71.99 -25.77 3.56
N ARG A 927 -71.02 -25.16 4.23
CA ARG A 927 -71.21 -24.49 5.52
C ARG A 927 -70.94 -23.01 5.33
N LEU A 928 -71.93 -22.17 5.61
CA LEU A 928 -71.84 -20.72 5.50
C LEU A 928 -72.06 -20.10 6.89
N GLU A 929 -71.07 -19.34 7.35
CA GLU A 929 -71.13 -18.52 8.56
C GLU A 929 -70.88 -17.07 8.13
N GLY A 930 -71.94 -16.24 8.14
CA GLY A 930 -71.82 -14.82 7.77
C GLY A 930 -70.91 -14.06 8.73
N GLY A 931 -71.11 -14.27 10.03
CA GLY A 931 -70.32 -13.62 11.06
C GLY A 931 -71.01 -12.38 11.60
N TYR A 932 -70.26 -11.32 11.87
CA TYR A 932 -70.75 -10.07 12.42
C TYR A 932 -71.09 -9.06 11.32
N GLY A 933 -72.36 -8.77 11.11
CA GLY A 933 -72.83 -7.82 10.10
C GLY A 933 -74.20 -8.23 9.58
N ASN A 934 -74.64 -7.67 8.47
CA ASN A 934 -75.87 -8.10 7.81
C ASN A 934 -75.52 -8.79 6.50
N ASP A 935 -75.41 -10.11 6.56
CA ASP A 935 -74.80 -10.88 5.48
C ASP A 935 -75.84 -11.38 4.47
N ILE A 936 -75.40 -11.70 3.26
CA ILE A 936 -76.21 -12.36 2.23
C ILE A 936 -75.64 -13.75 1.99
N LEU A 937 -76.40 -14.78 2.36
CA LEU A 937 -75.98 -16.17 2.31
C LEU A 937 -76.81 -16.93 1.25
N THR A 938 -76.15 -17.71 0.40
CA THR A 938 -76.80 -18.54 -0.62
C THR A 938 -76.16 -19.92 -0.60
N GLY A 939 -76.89 -20.96 -0.19
CA GLY A 939 -76.36 -22.32 -0.06
C GLY A 939 -76.15 -22.96 -1.42
N GLY A 940 -77.19 -22.91 -2.25
CA GLY A 940 -77.24 -23.48 -3.58
C GLY A 940 -77.87 -24.87 -3.60
N ALA A 941 -77.23 -25.83 -4.26
CA ALA A 941 -77.78 -27.17 -4.47
C ALA A 941 -77.11 -28.20 -3.56
N GLY A 942 -77.83 -28.70 -2.57
CA GLY A 942 -77.29 -29.67 -1.64
C GLY A 942 -77.96 -29.55 -0.29
N GLY A 943 -77.43 -30.28 0.70
CA GLY A 943 -77.88 -30.12 2.09
C GLY A 943 -76.93 -29.19 2.81
N ASP A 944 -77.21 -27.89 2.78
CA ASP A 944 -76.28 -26.85 3.24
C ASP A 944 -76.55 -26.47 4.70
N ILE A 945 -75.53 -25.92 5.35
CA ILE A 945 -75.54 -25.52 6.76
C ILE A 945 -75.29 -24.01 6.84
N PHE A 946 -76.28 -23.26 7.33
CA PHE A 946 -76.09 -21.86 7.73
C PHE A 946 -75.86 -21.81 9.22
N PHE A 947 -74.77 -21.20 9.67
CA PHE A 947 -74.36 -21.24 11.07
C PHE A 947 -74.30 -19.87 11.73
N TRP A 948 -74.75 -19.83 12.99
CA TRP A 948 -74.58 -18.69 13.88
C TRP A 948 -73.89 -19.09 15.18
N GLY A 949 -72.82 -18.36 15.49
CA GLY A 949 -72.11 -18.40 16.77
C GLY A 949 -72.86 -17.68 17.90
N SER A 950 -73.66 -16.65 17.62
CA SER A 950 -74.45 -15.92 18.62
C SER A 950 -75.65 -15.15 18.03
N ALA A 951 -76.61 -14.75 18.87
CA ALA A 951 -77.73 -13.92 18.45
C ALA A 951 -77.37 -12.43 18.19
N GLU A 952 -76.12 -12.03 18.47
CA GLU A 952 -75.62 -10.65 18.35
C GLU A 952 -74.73 -10.45 17.12
N GLN A 953 -74.62 -11.47 16.28
CA GLN A 953 -73.81 -11.46 15.06
C GLN A 953 -74.41 -10.51 14.01
N GLY A 954 -75.73 -10.47 13.86
CA GLY A 954 -76.40 -9.44 13.10
C GLY A 954 -77.65 -9.98 12.42
N TRP A 955 -78.05 -9.38 11.30
CA TRP A 955 -79.28 -9.74 10.60
C TRP A 955 -78.99 -10.21 9.18
N ASP A 956 -78.94 -11.53 9.00
CA ASP A 956 -78.50 -12.13 7.74
C ASP A 956 -79.68 -12.45 6.82
N SER A 957 -79.44 -12.52 5.51
CA SER A 957 -80.43 -12.86 4.50
C SER A 957 -80.02 -14.11 3.74
N ILE A 958 -80.78 -15.19 3.92
CA ILE A 958 -80.62 -16.44 3.16
C ILE A 958 -81.51 -16.39 1.92
N THR A 959 -80.93 -16.54 0.73
CA THR A 959 -81.66 -16.28 -0.51
C THR A 959 -82.39 -17.49 -1.11
N ASP A 960 -82.02 -18.72 -0.72
CA ASP A 960 -82.46 -19.96 -1.35
C ASP A 960 -82.74 -21.14 -0.40
N PHE A 961 -82.97 -20.87 0.89
CA PHE A 961 -83.22 -21.90 1.90
C PHE A 961 -84.31 -22.91 1.48
N THR A 962 -83.96 -24.20 1.49
CA THR A 962 -84.81 -25.32 1.10
C THR A 962 -85.15 -26.22 2.30
N PRO A 963 -86.38 -26.13 2.84
CA PRO A 963 -86.79 -26.94 4.00
C PRO A 963 -86.71 -28.44 3.76
N GLY A 964 -86.19 -29.17 4.75
CA GLY A 964 -85.99 -30.61 4.74
C GLY A 964 -84.72 -31.06 4.02
N GLU A 965 -83.97 -30.12 3.41
CA GLU A 965 -82.67 -30.36 2.76
C GLU A 965 -81.57 -29.57 3.50
N ASP A 966 -81.77 -28.25 3.65
CA ASP A 966 -80.85 -27.35 4.36
C ASP A 966 -81.07 -27.32 5.87
N GLN A 967 -80.05 -26.88 6.61
CA GLN A 967 -80.07 -26.78 8.06
C GLN A 967 -79.57 -25.43 8.57
N LEU A 968 -80.24 -24.94 9.61
CA LEU A 968 -79.86 -23.76 10.39
C LEU A 968 -79.20 -24.25 11.69
N HIS A 969 -77.90 -24.02 11.84
CA HIS A 969 -77.11 -24.45 12.99
C HIS A 969 -76.83 -23.28 13.92
N PHE A 970 -77.00 -23.51 15.22
CA PHE A 970 -76.82 -22.50 16.26
C PHE A 970 -75.85 -23.03 17.31
N SER A 971 -74.85 -22.25 17.66
CA SER A 971 -73.91 -22.59 18.74
C SER A 971 -74.63 -22.65 20.09
N ALA A 972 -74.49 -23.76 20.82
CA ALA A 972 -75.03 -23.90 22.17
C ALA A 972 -74.43 -22.88 23.18
N ALA A 973 -73.31 -22.24 22.85
CA ALA A 973 -72.71 -21.18 23.65
C ALA A 973 -73.39 -19.81 23.41
N GLY A 974 -73.85 -19.55 22.18
CA GLY A 974 -74.51 -18.30 21.80
C GLY A 974 -76.03 -18.30 21.96
N PHE A 975 -76.65 -19.48 21.88
CA PHE A 975 -78.11 -19.66 21.95
C PHE A 975 -78.49 -20.59 23.10
N ILE A 976 -78.98 -19.98 24.19
CA ILE A 976 -79.30 -20.67 25.44
C ILE A 976 -80.80 -21.07 25.47
N LEU A 977 -81.08 -22.35 25.24
CA LEU A 977 -82.41 -22.94 25.44
C LEU A 977 -82.63 -23.35 26.91
N ALA A 978 -83.88 -23.31 27.38
CA ALA A 978 -84.22 -23.52 28.79
C ALA A 978 -83.85 -24.92 29.33
N ASP A 979 -83.83 -25.95 28.48
CA ASP A 979 -83.41 -27.32 28.81
C ASP A 979 -82.20 -27.81 27.99
N GLY A 980 -81.63 -26.94 27.16
CA GLY A 980 -80.45 -27.19 26.33
C GLY A 980 -80.70 -28.10 25.12
N ARG A 981 -81.96 -28.31 24.70
CA ARG A 981 -82.31 -29.11 23.52
C ARG A 981 -83.31 -28.36 22.66
N LEU A 982 -83.23 -28.52 21.34
CA LEU A 982 -84.21 -28.00 20.39
C LEU A 982 -85.10 -29.17 19.95
N ASP A 983 -86.14 -29.49 20.72
CA ASP A 983 -86.96 -30.69 20.46
C ASP A 983 -88.48 -30.48 20.56
N THR A 984 -88.92 -29.30 20.99
CA THR A 984 -90.34 -28.97 21.11
C THR A 984 -90.76 -27.86 20.13
N LEU A 985 -91.60 -28.23 19.17
CA LEU A 985 -92.15 -27.36 18.12
C LEU A 985 -93.62 -27.01 18.39
N VAL A 986 -93.98 -25.74 18.27
CA VAL A 986 -95.37 -25.24 18.32
C VAL A 986 -95.69 -24.43 17.07
N GLN A 987 -96.91 -24.55 16.53
CA GLN A 987 -97.37 -23.79 15.38
C GLN A 987 -98.60 -22.93 15.76
N GLY A 988 -98.68 -21.71 15.23
CA GLY A 988 -99.78 -20.76 15.47
C GLY A 988 -100.06 -19.85 14.27
N ASP A 989 -101.23 -19.21 14.27
CA ASP A 989 -101.66 -18.26 13.23
C ASP A 989 -102.36 -17.04 13.85
N GLU A 990 -102.65 -16.01 13.04
CA GLU A 990 -103.32 -14.78 13.48
C GLU A 990 -104.71 -15.00 14.13
N ASN A 991 -105.29 -16.19 13.95
CA ASN A 991 -106.64 -16.53 14.39
C ASN A 991 -106.66 -17.47 15.61
N GLY A 992 -105.51 -17.93 16.11
CA GLY A 992 -105.40 -19.00 17.10
C GLY A 992 -104.31 -18.82 18.16
N VAL A 993 -104.71 -18.73 19.43
CA VAL A 993 -103.78 -18.72 20.58
C VAL A 993 -103.20 -20.12 20.81
N ALA A 994 -101.91 -20.29 20.50
CA ALA A 994 -101.12 -21.47 20.84
C ALA A 994 -100.63 -21.42 22.30
N ASN A 995 -100.08 -22.51 22.84
CA ASN A 995 -99.40 -22.50 24.15
C ASN A 995 -97.90 -22.66 23.92
N LEU A 996 -97.14 -21.58 24.16
CA LEU A 996 -95.69 -21.56 23.98
C LEU A 996 -94.90 -22.09 25.20
N SER A 997 -95.58 -22.57 26.24
CA SER A 997 -94.89 -23.09 27.44
C SER A 997 -94.08 -24.35 27.11
N GLY A 998 -92.75 -24.23 27.23
CA GLY A 998 -91.81 -25.31 26.94
C GLY A 998 -91.58 -25.53 25.43
N ALA A 999 -91.97 -24.58 24.59
CA ALA A 999 -91.61 -24.58 23.18
C ALA A 999 -90.18 -24.05 23.00
N ASP A 1000 -89.42 -24.69 22.11
CA ASP A 1000 -88.09 -24.26 21.72
C ASP A 1000 -88.12 -23.59 20.34
N LEU A 1001 -89.05 -24.00 19.47
CA LEU A 1001 -89.33 -23.40 18.16
C LEU A 1001 -90.83 -23.11 18.00
N PHE A 1002 -91.16 -21.86 17.65
CA PHE A 1002 -92.51 -21.41 17.35
C PHE A 1002 -92.61 -20.97 15.88
N LEU A 1003 -93.49 -21.61 15.12
CA LEU A 1003 -93.79 -21.23 13.73
C LEU A 1003 -95.09 -20.44 13.71
N TYR A 1004 -95.02 -19.19 13.26
CA TYR A 1004 -96.17 -18.28 13.22
C TYR A 1004 -96.49 -17.85 11.78
N ASP A 1005 -97.62 -18.33 11.26
CA ASP A 1005 -98.02 -18.09 9.86
C ASP A 1005 -98.75 -16.74 9.65
N GLY A 1006 -98.92 -15.92 10.69
CA GLY A 1006 -99.51 -14.58 10.59
C GLY A 1006 -98.49 -13.50 10.25
N PRO A 1007 -98.89 -12.37 9.64
CA PRO A 1007 -97.97 -11.29 9.31
C PRO A 1007 -97.49 -10.60 10.59
N VAL A 1008 -96.17 -10.40 10.69
CA VAL A 1008 -95.49 -9.58 11.70
C VAL A 1008 -95.00 -8.29 11.03
N GLU A 1009 -95.39 -7.13 11.55
CA GLU A 1009 -94.97 -5.83 11.00
C GLU A 1009 -93.60 -5.37 11.54
N ASP A 1010 -93.34 -5.59 12.83
CA ASP A 1010 -92.07 -5.25 13.49
C ASP A 1010 -91.92 -6.04 14.81
N ILE A 1011 -90.82 -5.79 15.53
CA ILE A 1011 -90.55 -6.46 16.80
C ILE A 1011 -91.55 -6.11 17.91
N VAL A 1012 -92.26 -4.97 17.81
CA VAL A 1012 -93.30 -4.57 18.78
C VAL A 1012 -94.57 -5.38 18.53
N ASP A 1013 -94.92 -5.61 17.27
CA ASP A 1013 -96.01 -6.49 16.87
C ASP A 1013 -95.72 -7.94 17.28
N LEU A 1014 -94.50 -8.43 17.05
CA LEU A 1014 -94.08 -9.76 17.51
C LEU A 1014 -94.21 -9.92 19.04
N ARG A 1015 -93.84 -8.89 19.82
CA ARG A 1015 -94.03 -8.90 21.28
C ARG A 1015 -95.50 -9.03 21.67
N ALA A 1016 -96.39 -8.36 20.95
CA ALA A 1016 -97.83 -8.46 21.18
C ALA A 1016 -98.36 -9.85 20.83
N ILE A 1017 -97.93 -10.40 19.69
CA ILE A 1017 -98.27 -11.75 19.23
C ILE A 1017 -97.82 -12.80 20.25
N LEU A 1018 -96.57 -12.73 20.70
CA LEU A 1018 -96.02 -13.66 21.70
C LEU A 1018 -96.73 -13.52 23.06
N ALA A 1019 -97.18 -12.32 23.43
CA ALA A 1019 -97.95 -12.11 24.65
C ALA A 1019 -99.36 -12.73 24.56
N ASP A 1020 -99.99 -12.68 23.37
CA ASP A 1020 -101.30 -13.29 23.11
C ASP A 1020 -101.22 -14.82 23.00
N HIS A 1021 -100.12 -15.36 22.46
CA HIS A 1021 -99.83 -16.80 22.38
C HIS A 1021 -99.14 -17.35 23.65
N GLY A 1022 -98.75 -16.46 24.57
CA GLY A 1022 -98.21 -16.80 25.87
C GLY A 1022 -99.33 -17.08 26.86
N SER A 1023 -99.22 -18.12 27.69
CA SER A 1023 -100.21 -18.45 28.72
C SER A 1023 -100.15 -17.51 29.94
N GLY A 1024 -100.25 -16.19 29.73
CA GLY A 1024 -100.25 -15.16 30.78
C GLY A 1024 -99.01 -15.12 31.69
N GLY A 1025 -97.94 -15.79 31.29
CA GLY A 1025 -96.61 -15.77 31.91
C GLY A 1025 -95.58 -15.36 30.84
N ALA A 1026 -94.50 -14.71 31.28
CA ALA A 1026 -93.42 -14.27 30.40
C ALA A 1026 -93.00 -15.40 29.46
N VAL A 1027 -92.91 -15.10 28.16
CA VAL A 1027 -92.26 -15.96 27.17
C VAL A 1027 -90.85 -16.20 27.69
N GLY A 1028 -90.47 -17.46 27.90
CA GLY A 1028 -89.16 -17.79 28.46
C GLY A 1028 -88.03 -17.39 27.52
N ALA A 1029 -86.83 -17.19 28.09
CA ALA A 1029 -85.59 -17.18 27.32
C ALA A 1029 -85.47 -18.47 26.52
N GLY A 1030 -84.84 -18.39 25.35
CA GLY A 1030 -84.48 -19.58 24.57
C GLY A 1030 -85.64 -20.09 23.73
N LEU A 1031 -86.36 -19.20 23.05
CA LEU A 1031 -87.36 -19.56 22.04
C LEU A 1031 -86.93 -19.01 20.67
N PHE A 1032 -86.79 -19.91 19.69
CA PHE A 1032 -86.71 -19.54 18.28
C PHE A 1032 -88.10 -19.33 17.71
N ILE A 1033 -88.28 -18.32 16.87
CA ILE A 1033 -89.57 -17.95 16.30
C ILE A 1033 -89.38 -17.71 14.80
N ALA A 1034 -89.92 -18.59 13.96
CA ALA A 1034 -90.01 -18.32 12.54
C ALA A 1034 -91.38 -17.71 12.24
N ALA A 1035 -91.42 -16.49 11.73
CA ALA A 1035 -92.66 -15.76 11.51
C ALA A 1035 -92.71 -15.14 10.11
N ALA A 1036 -93.90 -15.16 9.51
CA ALA A 1036 -94.14 -14.51 8.25
C ALA A 1036 -94.24 -12.98 8.45
N THR A 1037 -93.60 -12.19 7.60
CA THR A 1037 -93.67 -10.73 7.65
C THR A 1037 -94.76 -10.19 6.72
N ALA A 1038 -95.15 -8.92 6.91
CA ALA A 1038 -96.17 -8.26 6.09
C ALA A 1038 -95.81 -8.17 4.58
N ASP A 1039 -94.53 -8.25 4.22
CA ASP A 1039 -94.04 -8.28 2.84
C ASP A 1039 -93.88 -9.70 2.27
N GLY A 1040 -94.24 -10.73 3.04
CA GLY A 1040 -94.32 -12.13 2.59
C GLY A 1040 -93.00 -12.91 2.67
N ARG A 1041 -92.06 -12.44 3.50
CA ARG A 1041 -90.82 -13.14 3.86
C ARG A 1041 -91.02 -13.95 5.13
N THR A 1042 -90.08 -14.84 5.43
CA THR A 1042 -90.02 -15.52 6.72
C THR A 1042 -88.78 -15.09 7.47
N HIS A 1043 -88.97 -14.42 8.60
CA HIS A 1043 -87.88 -14.03 9.49
C HIS A 1043 -87.78 -15.04 10.63
N LEU A 1044 -86.55 -15.27 11.08
CA LEU A 1044 -86.21 -16.03 12.25
C LEU A 1044 -85.80 -15.06 13.36
N TYR A 1045 -86.48 -15.18 14.50
CA TYR A 1045 -86.21 -14.42 15.71
C TYR A 1045 -85.77 -15.32 16.85
N TYR A 1046 -85.05 -14.76 17.82
CA TYR A 1046 -84.64 -15.46 19.03
C TYR A 1046 -84.86 -14.61 20.29
N THR A 1047 -85.37 -15.22 21.36
CA THR A 1047 -85.57 -14.54 22.66
C THR A 1047 -84.42 -14.80 23.62
N ALA A 1048 -83.63 -13.77 23.94
CA ALA A 1048 -82.61 -13.84 25.00
C ALA A 1048 -83.07 -13.08 26.25
N ASP A 1049 -83.37 -13.80 27.34
CA ASP A 1049 -83.16 -13.40 28.76
C ASP A 1049 -83.87 -14.37 29.73
N ALA A 1050 -83.11 -15.00 30.63
CA ALA A 1050 -83.59 -15.85 31.74
C ALA A 1050 -83.80 -15.08 33.07
N SER A 1051 -83.71 -13.76 33.09
CA SER A 1051 -83.69 -12.96 34.33
C SER A 1051 -85.07 -12.68 34.94
N GLY A 1052 -86.16 -13.09 34.30
CA GLY A 1052 -87.51 -12.98 34.88
C GLY A 1052 -88.06 -11.55 34.95
N THR A 1053 -87.48 -10.60 34.21
CA THR A 1053 -88.08 -9.29 33.91
C THR A 1053 -88.83 -9.31 32.58
N GLN A 1054 -89.86 -8.47 32.42
CA GLN A 1054 -90.75 -8.45 31.24
C GLN A 1054 -90.10 -7.95 29.93
N ASP A 1055 -88.80 -7.67 29.92
CA ASP A 1055 -88.08 -7.17 28.75
C ASP A 1055 -87.14 -8.27 28.23
N ALA A 1056 -87.69 -9.31 27.61
CA ALA A 1056 -86.88 -10.24 26.81
C ALA A 1056 -86.27 -9.46 25.62
N ASN A 1057 -84.96 -9.55 25.41
CA ASN A 1057 -84.37 -9.07 24.18
C ASN A 1057 -84.78 -10.05 23.07
N ILE A 1058 -85.45 -9.53 22.04
CA ILE A 1058 -85.76 -10.31 20.84
C ILE A 1058 -84.75 -9.87 19.80
N TYR A 1059 -84.04 -10.82 19.22
CA TYR A 1059 -83.11 -10.59 18.11
C TYR A 1059 -83.77 -11.08 16.83
N ASP A 1060 -83.78 -10.25 15.79
CA ASP A 1060 -84.09 -10.68 14.41
C ASP A 1060 -82.76 -11.18 13.84
N ILE A 1061 -82.63 -12.49 13.69
CA ILE A 1061 -81.34 -13.14 13.43
C ILE A 1061 -81.16 -13.48 11.95
N ALA A 1062 -82.24 -13.80 11.23
CA ALA A 1062 -82.13 -14.10 9.80
C ALA A 1062 -83.46 -13.88 9.06
N ASP A 1063 -83.38 -13.42 7.82
CA ASP A 1063 -84.42 -13.51 6.80
C ASP A 1063 -84.19 -14.76 5.95
N LEU A 1064 -85.09 -15.74 6.02
CA LEU A 1064 -85.04 -17.00 5.27
C LEU A 1064 -85.61 -16.88 3.83
N GLY A 1065 -86.00 -15.67 3.42
CA GLY A 1065 -86.38 -15.37 2.04
C GLY A 1065 -87.89 -15.28 1.77
N LEU A 1066 -88.22 -14.91 0.52
CA LEU A 1066 -89.60 -14.69 0.05
C LEU A 1066 -90.29 -16.00 -0.35
N GLY A 1067 -91.53 -16.18 0.10
CA GLY A 1067 -92.38 -17.28 -0.37
C GLY A 1067 -92.14 -18.64 0.31
N LEU A 1068 -91.29 -18.68 1.35
CA LEU A 1068 -91.17 -19.77 2.30
C LEU A 1068 -92.20 -19.56 3.43
N PRO A 1069 -93.28 -20.35 3.55
CA PRO A 1069 -94.21 -20.24 4.68
C PRO A 1069 -93.60 -20.86 5.94
N PRO A 1070 -93.69 -20.23 7.13
CA PRO A 1070 -93.15 -20.78 8.37
C PRO A 1070 -93.60 -22.22 8.66
N ALA A 1071 -94.85 -22.59 8.34
CA ALA A 1071 -95.35 -23.96 8.47
C ALA A 1071 -94.61 -25.05 7.67
N GLN A 1072 -93.76 -24.71 6.69
CA GLN A 1072 -92.94 -25.68 5.97
C GLN A 1072 -91.68 -26.09 6.74
N LEU A 1073 -91.30 -25.32 7.76
CA LEU A 1073 -90.18 -25.62 8.64
C LEU A 1073 -90.52 -26.72 9.65
N THR A 1074 -89.50 -27.47 10.04
CA THR A 1074 -89.57 -28.60 10.98
C THR A 1074 -88.36 -28.58 11.92
N LEU A 1075 -88.39 -29.36 12.99
CA LEU A 1075 -87.23 -29.53 13.87
C LEU A 1075 -86.00 -30.14 13.18
N ALA A 1076 -86.13 -30.74 11.99
CA ALA A 1076 -84.98 -31.29 11.26
C ALA A 1076 -84.16 -30.21 10.53
N ASP A 1077 -84.77 -29.05 10.31
CA ASP A 1077 -84.18 -27.88 9.63
C ASP A 1077 -83.34 -27.04 10.60
N PHE A 1078 -83.36 -27.37 11.89
CA PHE A 1078 -82.64 -26.63 12.93
C PHE A 1078 -81.76 -27.59 13.75
N ALA A 1079 -80.56 -27.13 14.10
CA ALA A 1079 -79.67 -27.85 14.99
C ALA A 1079 -79.04 -26.90 16.02
N LEU A 1080 -79.01 -27.34 17.29
CA LEU A 1080 -78.18 -26.72 18.32
C LEU A 1080 -76.91 -27.57 18.45
N VAL A 1081 -75.75 -26.99 18.15
CA VAL A 1081 -74.46 -27.70 18.00
C VAL A 1081 -73.44 -27.33 19.08
#